data_AF-A0A1U7Z7S0-F1
#
_entry.id   AF-A0A1U7Z7S0-F1
#
_cell.length_a   1.000
_cell.length_b   1.000
_cell.length_c   1.000
_cell.angle_alpha   90.00
_cell.angle_beta   90.00
_cell.angle_gamma   90.00
#
_symmetry.space_group_name_H-M   'P 1'
#
loop_
_entity.id
_entity.type
_entity.pdbx_description
1 polymer ?
#
loop_
_entity_poly.entity_id
_entity_poly.type
_entity_poly.pdbx_seq_one_letter_code
_entity_poly.pdbx_strand_id
1 'polypeptide(L)'
;MAVPVEEAIAALSTFSLEDEQPEVQGIAIQLSTERCATNSPIEYSDVSAYRLSLLEDTKAINQLNTLIQEGKEMSSVLYTYRSCVKALPQLPDSMKQSQADLYLETYQVLDLEMSRLREIQQWQATAASKLAADMQRFSRPERRINGPTVTHLWSMLRLLDVLVQLDHLKNAKASIPNDFSWYKRTFTQVSVQWQDTDSMREELDDLQIFLSTRWAILLNLHVEMFRVNNVEDILQVLIIFCVESLELDFALLFPDRHTLLRVLPILVVLATSSEKDGESLFKRVKINRLINLFKNDPVIPAFPDLHLSPAAMLKELSMYFQKFSSQTRLLTLPAPHELLPRDTQDYQRHYLIVNHIGVIRAEHDDFAIRFASAMNQIVLLKSTDGADFEWCKEVKGNMYDMVVEGFQLLSRWTGRVWEQCAWKFSRPCKDEIPVESQEPSTPYSDYEKVVRWNYTMEERKALVELVSYIKSIGSMMQRCDTLVADALWETIHAEVQDFVQNKLATMLRTTFRKKKDLSRILSDMRTLSADWMANTSKTESEPLQHGGQESKGNFFYPRPVAPTAAQVHCLQFLIYELVSGGNLRKPGGLFGNSGSEISVSDMKQLETFFYKLSFFLHILDYTVTVTTLTDLGFLWFREFYLESSRVIQFPIECSLPWMLVDHVVESQNTGLIESILIPFDIYNDSAQHALVVLKQRFLYDEIEAEADLCFDQLVLKLSETIFTYYKSWAASELLDPSFLFALENGEKYSVIPMRFNALLKMTRVKLLGRTIDLRSLIAERINKLFRENLEFLFDRFESQDLCAIVELEKLVDILRHSHELLSKDLSMDSFGLMLNEMQENISLISFSSRLASQVWTELQNDFLPNFILCNTTQRFIRSSKVSPVPVQKPSMPYAKPNFYCGSQRGRAPQKLHKLVTSVSVVS
;
A
#
# COMPACT_ATOMS: atom_id res chain seq x y z
N MET A 1 45.94 19.37 -10.72
CA MET A 1 45.52 19.69 -9.35
C MET A 1 44.19 19.03 -9.13
N ALA A 2 44.14 18.00 -8.29
CA ALA A 2 42.87 17.40 -7.88
C ALA A 2 42.29 18.31 -6.80
N VAL A 3 41.07 18.79 -7.01
CA VAL A 3 40.33 19.55 -5.99
C VAL A 3 40.12 18.60 -4.80
N PRO A 4 40.53 18.97 -3.58
CA PRO A 4 40.21 18.23 -2.37
C PRO A 4 38.71 17.98 -2.29
N VAL A 5 38.30 16.76 -1.93
CA VAL A 5 36.88 16.37 -1.87
C VAL A 5 36.09 17.33 -0.97
N GLU A 6 36.71 17.83 0.09
CA GLU A 6 36.15 18.83 1.01
C GLU A 6 35.83 20.17 0.32
N GLU A 7 36.68 20.66 -0.59
CA GLU A 7 36.43 21.88 -1.37
C GLU A 7 35.31 21.67 -2.40
N ALA A 8 35.22 20.48 -2.99
CA ALA A 8 34.13 20.14 -3.91
C ALA A 8 32.78 20.04 -3.17
N ILE A 9 32.76 19.46 -1.96
CA ILE A 9 31.57 19.40 -1.09
C ILE A 9 31.16 20.82 -0.65
N ALA A 10 32.12 21.66 -0.27
CA ALA A 10 31.86 23.06 0.08
C ALA A 10 31.27 23.84 -1.11
N ALA A 11 31.77 23.63 -2.32
CA ALA A 11 31.22 24.24 -3.53
C ALA A 11 29.77 23.78 -3.80
N LEU A 12 29.47 22.50 -3.62
CA LEU A 12 28.10 21.97 -3.77
C LEU A 12 27.14 22.56 -2.72
N SER A 13 27.62 22.81 -1.50
CA SER A 13 26.81 23.43 -0.43
C SER A 13 26.42 24.90 -0.70
N THR A 14 27.04 25.55 -1.69
CA THR A 14 26.65 26.92 -2.11
C THR A 14 25.46 26.95 -3.05
N PHE A 15 25.04 25.81 -3.60
CA PHE A 15 23.83 25.71 -4.42
C PHE A 15 22.62 25.45 -3.51
N SER A 16 21.76 26.46 -3.29
CA SER A 16 20.41 26.18 -2.82
C SER A 16 19.57 25.71 -4.00
N LEU A 17 19.33 24.40 -4.07
CA LEU A 17 18.28 23.84 -4.91
C LEU A 17 16.98 23.92 -4.13
N GLU A 18 16.49 25.13 -3.86
CA GLU A 18 15.16 25.29 -3.28
C GLU A 18 14.13 24.87 -4.34
N ASP A 19 13.52 23.71 -4.08
CA ASP A 19 12.38 23.26 -4.86
C ASP A 19 11.15 24.04 -4.42
N GLU A 20 10.73 25.04 -5.21
CA GLU A 20 9.51 25.82 -4.92
C GLU A 20 8.21 25.01 -5.12
N GLN A 21 8.28 23.73 -5.51
CA GLN A 21 7.09 22.90 -5.70
C GLN A 21 6.50 22.44 -4.35
N PRO A 22 5.18 22.56 -4.16
CA PRO A 22 4.52 22.04 -2.96
C PRO A 22 4.49 20.50 -2.92
N GLU A 23 4.46 19.97 -1.70
CA GLU A 23 4.46 18.52 -1.43
C GLU A 23 3.04 17.95 -1.38
N VAL A 24 2.46 17.83 -2.58
CA VAL A 24 1.07 17.41 -2.79
C VAL A 24 0.98 15.91 -3.17
N GLN A 25 2.14 15.25 -3.28
CA GLN A 25 2.31 13.86 -3.64
C GLN A 25 3.18 13.15 -2.60
N GLY A 26 2.94 11.87 -2.37
CA GLY A 26 3.71 11.00 -1.51
C GLY A 26 5.07 10.62 -2.10
N ILE A 27 5.67 9.57 -1.54
CA ILE A 27 6.90 9.01 -2.07
C ILE A 27 6.65 8.50 -3.50
N ALA A 28 7.33 9.13 -4.45
CA ALA A 28 7.55 8.53 -5.75
C ALA A 28 8.76 7.59 -5.65
N ILE A 29 8.49 6.31 -5.44
CA ILE A 29 9.52 5.26 -5.36
C ILE A 29 10.32 5.33 -6.67
N GLN A 30 11.59 5.70 -6.59
CA GLN A 30 12.53 5.41 -7.66
C GLN A 30 12.76 3.91 -7.65
N LEU A 31 12.83 3.28 -8.84
CA LEU A 31 13.16 1.87 -8.99
C LEU A 31 14.51 1.57 -8.30
N SER A 32 14.47 1.20 -7.03
CA SER A 32 15.66 0.90 -6.22
C SER A 32 15.77 -0.60 -6.00
N THR A 33 16.93 -1.15 -6.35
CA THR A 33 17.31 -2.56 -6.12
C THR A 33 18.32 -2.64 -4.98
N GLU A 34 17.96 -2.13 -3.81
CA GLU A 34 18.86 -2.17 -2.65
C GLU A 34 18.74 -3.51 -1.90
N ARG A 35 19.86 -3.99 -1.36
CA ARG A 35 19.95 -5.24 -0.60
C ARG A 35 19.70 -4.95 0.88
N CYS A 36 19.00 -5.87 1.54
CA CYS A 36 18.40 -5.74 2.88
C CYS A 36 19.23 -6.52 3.93
N ALA A 37 19.59 -5.91 5.06
CA ALA A 37 20.29 -6.40 6.24
C ALA A 37 19.49 -7.37 7.15
N THR A 38 18.16 -7.42 7.04
CA THR A 38 17.30 -8.46 7.64
C THR A 38 17.62 -9.84 7.07
N ASN A 39 18.25 -9.89 5.89
CA ASN A 39 18.97 -11.04 5.38
C ASN A 39 20.47 -10.73 5.39
N SER A 40 21.30 -11.64 5.88
CA SER A 40 22.75 -11.40 5.86
C SER A 40 23.23 -11.23 4.41
N PRO A 41 23.88 -10.11 4.04
CA PRO A 41 24.33 -9.87 2.67
C PRO A 41 25.43 -10.83 2.22
N ILE A 42 26.05 -11.52 3.18
CA ILE A 42 27.11 -12.53 2.99
C ILE A 42 26.67 -13.91 3.51
N GLU A 43 25.35 -14.13 3.63
CA GLU A 43 24.76 -15.42 4.00
C GLU A 43 25.35 -16.02 5.28
N TYR A 44 25.61 -15.18 6.28
CA TYR A 44 26.17 -15.59 7.58
C TYR A 44 27.50 -16.36 7.50
N SER A 45 28.26 -16.20 6.41
CA SER A 45 29.56 -16.85 6.22
C SER A 45 30.59 -16.46 7.30
N ASP A 46 30.45 -15.26 7.84
CA ASP A 46 31.25 -14.69 8.92
C ASP A 46 30.96 -15.31 10.31
N VAL A 47 29.84 -16.03 10.50
CA VAL A 47 29.51 -16.66 11.79
C VAL A 47 30.58 -17.67 12.24
N SER A 48 31.26 -18.30 11.29
CA SER A 48 32.37 -19.23 11.55
C SER A 48 33.52 -18.60 12.33
N ALA A 49 33.73 -17.29 12.22
CA ALA A 49 34.79 -16.56 12.90
C ALA A 49 34.56 -16.49 14.42
N TYR A 50 33.31 -16.54 14.89
CA TYR A 50 32.96 -16.44 16.32
C TYR A 50 33.14 -17.76 17.08
N ARG A 51 33.54 -18.85 16.39
CA ARG A 51 33.79 -20.18 17.00
C ARG A 51 32.60 -20.74 17.81
N LEU A 52 31.38 -20.35 17.47
CA LEU A 52 30.14 -20.89 18.03
C LEU A 52 29.72 -22.15 17.27
N SER A 53 28.92 -23.02 17.91
CA SER A 53 28.39 -24.25 17.29
C SER A 53 27.22 -24.01 16.31
N LEU A 54 27.29 -22.93 15.53
CA LEU A 54 26.22 -22.44 14.64
C LEU A 54 26.48 -22.67 13.15
N LEU A 55 27.65 -23.18 12.75
CA LEU A 55 28.03 -23.31 11.33
C LEU A 55 27.05 -24.16 10.50
N GLU A 56 26.55 -25.25 11.07
CA GLU A 56 25.55 -26.07 10.40
C GLU A 56 24.17 -25.39 10.37
N ASP A 57 23.87 -24.56 11.38
CA ASP A 57 22.59 -23.88 11.50
C ASP A 57 22.50 -22.74 10.48
N THR A 58 23.57 -21.96 10.30
CA THR A 58 23.61 -20.92 9.26
C THR A 58 23.50 -21.49 7.85
N LYS A 59 24.13 -22.65 7.57
CA LYS A 59 23.96 -23.34 6.29
C LYS A 59 22.51 -23.75 6.04
N ALA A 60 21.83 -24.26 7.06
CA ALA A 60 20.43 -24.64 6.96
C ALA A 60 19.51 -23.41 6.81
N ILE A 61 19.77 -22.31 7.53
CA ILE A 61 19.07 -21.02 7.36
C ILE A 61 19.17 -20.53 5.92
N ASN A 62 20.37 -20.56 5.32
CA ASN A 62 20.55 -20.14 3.93
C ASN A 62 19.75 -21.02 2.96
N GLN A 63 19.78 -22.34 3.16
CA GLN A 63 18.97 -23.27 2.34
C GLN A 63 17.47 -22.98 2.44
N LEU A 64 16.96 -22.70 3.65
CA LEU A 64 15.56 -22.32 3.85
C LEU A 64 15.24 -20.97 3.19
N ASN A 65 16.14 -19.98 3.29
CA ASN A 65 15.96 -18.68 2.66
C ASN A 65 15.94 -18.77 1.13
N THR A 66 16.77 -19.63 0.52
CA THR A 66 16.71 -19.92 -0.91
C THR A 66 15.34 -20.50 -1.29
N LEU A 67 14.85 -21.50 -0.54
CA LEU A 67 13.52 -22.06 -0.78
C LEU A 67 12.42 -20.99 -0.62
N ILE A 68 12.48 -20.14 0.40
CA ILE A 68 11.52 -19.05 0.59
C ILE A 68 11.47 -18.15 -0.64
N GLN A 69 12.63 -17.79 -1.19
CA GLN A 69 12.70 -16.93 -2.38
C GLN A 69 12.13 -17.63 -3.62
N GLU A 70 12.51 -18.88 -3.88
CA GLU A 70 11.96 -19.69 -4.98
C GLU A 70 10.43 -19.84 -4.86
N GLY A 71 9.94 -20.14 -3.66
CA GLY A 71 8.52 -20.32 -3.43
C GLY A 71 7.70 -19.03 -3.56
N LYS A 72 8.26 -17.85 -3.25
CA LYS A 72 7.63 -16.55 -3.54
C LYS A 72 7.49 -16.30 -5.05
N GLU A 73 8.47 -16.72 -5.84
CA GLU A 73 8.40 -16.65 -7.31
C GLU A 73 7.31 -17.59 -7.84
N MET A 74 7.18 -18.79 -7.27
CA MET A 74 6.10 -19.72 -7.59
C MET A 74 4.71 -19.19 -7.21
N SER A 75 4.58 -18.53 -6.06
CA SER A 75 3.33 -17.88 -5.65
C SER A 75 2.92 -16.80 -6.65
N SER A 76 3.90 -16.07 -7.18
CA SER A 76 3.66 -15.07 -8.23
C SER A 76 3.09 -15.73 -9.48
N VAL A 77 3.69 -16.84 -9.95
CA VAL A 77 3.19 -17.60 -11.11
C VAL A 77 1.74 -18.07 -10.91
N LEU A 78 1.40 -18.65 -9.75
CA LEU A 78 0.03 -19.13 -9.48
C LEU A 78 -0.97 -17.98 -9.39
N TYR A 79 -0.59 -16.89 -8.72
CA TYR A 79 -1.46 -15.73 -8.57
C TYR A 79 -1.81 -15.10 -9.93
N THR A 80 -0.81 -14.96 -10.79
CA THR A 80 -0.94 -14.31 -12.10
C THR A 80 -1.32 -15.27 -13.21
N TYR A 81 -1.62 -16.54 -12.87
CA TYR A 81 -2.10 -17.52 -13.84
C TYR A 81 -3.48 -17.11 -14.38
N ARG A 82 -3.54 -16.84 -15.68
CA ARG A 82 -4.77 -16.61 -16.46
C ARG A 82 -4.91 -17.74 -17.47
N SER A 83 -6.14 -18.20 -17.68
CA SER A 83 -6.41 -19.36 -18.56
C SER A 83 -5.94 -19.09 -19.99
N CYS A 84 -5.06 -19.95 -20.48
CA CYS A 84 -4.61 -19.97 -21.88
C CYS A 84 -5.73 -20.51 -22.79
N VAL A 85 -6.50 -21.49 -22.32
CA VAL A 85 -7.59 -22.10 -23.11
C VAL A 85 -8.64 -21.08 -23.51
N LYS A 86 -8.93 -20.09 -22.66
CA LYS A 86 -9.87 -19.00 -23.00
C LYS A 86 -9.42 -18.17 -24.20
N ALA A 87 -8.11 -18.12 -24.49
CA ALA A 87 -7.54 -17.37 -25.62
C ALA A 87 -7.37 -18.23 -26.89
N LEU A 88 -7.45 -19.56 -26.79
CA LEU A 88 -7.23 -20.45 -27.92
C LEU A 88 -8.45 -20.51 -28.87
N PRO A 89 -8.25 -20.50 -30.20
CA PRO A 89 -9.34 -20.52 -31.16
C PRO A 89 -10.07 -21.87 -31.14
N GLN A 90 -11.40 -21.85 -31.05
CA GLN A 90 -12.22 -23.04 -31.26
C GLN A 90 -12.51 -23.19 -32.76
N LEU A 91 -12.02 -24.27 -33.39
CA LEU A 91 -12.23 -24.50 -34.82
C LEU A 91 -13.68 -24.94 -35.11
N PRO A 92 -14.33 -24.38 -36.15
CA PRO A 92 -15.56 -24.92 -36.70
C PRO A 92 -15.33 -26.32 -37.30
N ASP A 93 -16.38 -27.15 -37.31
CA ASP A 93 -16.37 -28.52 -37.84
C ASP A 93 -15.94 -28.64 -39.32
N SER A 94 -15.91 -27.53 -40.07
CA SER A 94 -15.49 -27.44 -41.47
C SER A 94 -13.97 -27.47 -41.69
N MET A 95 -13.15 -27.25 -40.65
CA MET A 95 -11.68 -27.17 -40.73
C MET A 95 -10.96 -28.38 -40.12
N LYS A 96 -11.51 -29.59 -40.27
CA LYS A 96 -10.91 -30.83 -39.71
C LYS A 96 -9.49 -31.14 -40.21
N GLN A 97 -9.09 -30.64 -41.38
CA GLN A 97 -7.76 -30.89 -41.94
C GLN A 97 -6.64 -30.11 -41.21
N SER A 98 -6.92 -28.92 -40.67
CA SER A 98 -5.98 -28.12 -39.86
C SER A 98 -6.09 -28.39 -38.35
N GLN A 99 -6.92 -29.35 -37.97
CA GLN A 99 -7.20 -29.66 -36.57
C GLN A 99 -6.01 -30.33 -35.87
N ALA A 100 -5.23 -31.15 -36.59
CA ALA A 100 -4.03 -31.79 -36.05
C ALA A 100 -2.95 -30.77 -35.72
N ASP A 101 -2.70 -29.82 -36.64
CA ASP A 101 -1.73 -28.74 -36.45
C ASP A 101 -2.16 -27.82 -35.29
N LEU A 102 -3.44 -27.48 -35.20
CA LEU A 102 -3.94 -26.69 -34.07
C LEU A 102 -3.79 -27.43 -32.74
N TYR A 103 -4.05 -28.74 -32.68
CA TYR A 103 -3.84 -29.52 -31.46
C TYR A 103 -2.36 -29.58 -31.06
N LEU A 104 -1.45 -29.65 -32.03
CA LEU A 104 -0.01 -29.61 -31.77
C LEU A 104 0.41 -28.24 -31.21
N GLU A 105 -0.01 -27.13 -31.84
CA GLU A 105 0.27 -25.77 -31.36
C GLU A 105 -0.36 -25.51 -29.98
N THR A 106 -1.62 -25.94 -29.79
CA THR A 106 -2.30 -25.87 -28.49
C THR A 106 -1.54 -26.64 -27.42
N TYR A 107 -1.08 -27.85 -27.76
CA TYR A 107 -0.29 -28.66 -26.85
C TYR A 107 1.02 -27.96 -26.49
N GLN A 108 1.74 -27.37 -27.45
CA GLN A 108 3.00 -26.66 -27.20
C GLN A 108 2.83 -25.46 -26.27
N VAL A 109 1.78 -24.66 -26.46
CA VAL A 109 1.48 -23.52 -25.58
C VAL A 109 1.14 -23.99 -24.17
N LEU A 110 0.25 -24.99 -24.06
CA LEU A 110 -0.16 -25.50 -22.75
C LEU A 110 0.98 -26.25 -22.05
N ASP A 111 1.85 -26.96 -22.76
CA ASP A 111 2.96 -27.70 -22.14
C ASP A 111 3.94 -26.78 -21.41
N LEU A 112 4.19 -25.56 -21.93
CA LEU A 112 5.02 -24.57 -21.25
C LEU A 112 4.44 -24.21 -19.88
N GLU A 113 3.14 -23.92 -19.82
CA GLU A 113 2.45 -23.57 -18.57
C GLU A 113 2.31 -24.76 -17.63
N MET A 114 2.06 -25.96 -18.18
CA MET A 114 1.99 -27.20 -17.38
C MET A 114 3.36 -27.60 -16.84
N SER A 115 4.45 -27.29 -17.54
CA SER A 115 5.82 -27.45 -17.04
C SER A 115 6.04 -26.64 -15.77
N ARG A 116 5.57 -25.38 -15.74
CA ARG A 116 5.64 -24.56 -14.52
C ARG A 116 4.86 -25.18 -13.36
N LEU A 117 3.69 -25.76 -13.62
CA LEU A 117 2.92 -26.46 -12.59
C LEU A 117 3.61 -27.74 -12.10
N ARG A 118 4.28 -28.49 -12.99
CA ARG A 118 5.14 -29.64 -12.62
C ARG A 118 6.32 -29.19 -11.76
N GLU A 119 6.98 -28.09 -12.11
CA GLU A 119 8.05 -27.50 -11.31
C GLU A 119 7.55 -27.13 -9.91
N ILE A 120 6.38 -26.52 -9.78
CA ILE A 120 5.77 -26.21 -8.48
C ILE A 120 5.48 -27.49 -7.69
N GLN A 121 4.93 -28.53 -8.33
CA GLN A 121 4.66 -29.82 -7.70
C GLN A 121 5.93 -30.50 -7.19
N GLN A 122 7.02 -30.50 -7.97
CA GLN A 122 8.30 -31.08 -7.58
C GLN A 122 9.00 -30.26 -6.50
N TRP A 123 8.97 -28.93 -6.63
CA TRP A 123 9.56 -28.02 -5.68
C TRP A 123 8.87 -28.10 -4.32
N GLN A 124 7.54 -28.10 -4.26
CA GLN A 124 6.84 -28.19 -2.97
C GLN A 124 7.17 -29.49 -2.25
N ALA A 125 7.36 -30.60 -2.98
CA ALA A 125 7.77 -31.87 -2.39
C ALA A 125 9.19 -31.80 -1.83
N THR A 126 10.11 -31.18 -2.57
CA THR A 126 11.48 -30.94 -2.13
C THR A 126 11.52 -30.01 -0.91
N ALA A 127 10.75 -28.92 -0.92
CA ALA A 127 10.67 -27.96 0.16
C ALA A 127 10.07 -28.60 1.43
N ALA A 128 8.99 -29.37 1.30
CA ALA A 128 8.38 -30.11 2.41
C ALA A 128 9.34 -31.13 3.03
N SER A 129 10.05 -31.90 2.22
CA SER A 129 11.01 -32.90 2.69
C SER A 129 12.21 -32.25 3.41
N LYS A 130 12.76 -31.18 2.83
CA LYS A 130 13.86 -30.41 3.44
C LYS A 130 13.43 -29.76 4.76
N LEU A 131 12.23 -29.17 4.82
CA LEU A 131 11.68 -28.57 6.03
C LEU A 131 11.47 -29.63 7.13
N ALA A 132 10.88 -30.78 6.79
CA ALA A 132 10.69 -31.87 7.75
C ALA A 132 12.03 -32.40 8.28
N ALA A 133 13.00 -32.64 7.39
CA ALA A 133 14.34 -33.10 7.77
C ALA A 133 15.07 -32.08 8.67
N ASP A 134 14.93 -30.79 8.38
CA ASP A 134 15.50 -29.71 9.17
C ASP A 134 14.84 -29.60 10.56
N MET A 135 13.50 -29.71 10.65
CA MET A 135 12.81 -29.81 11.95
C MET A 135 13.29 -31.03 12.76
N GLN A 136 13.45 -32.19 12.12
CA GLN A 136 13.94 -33.40 12.81
C GLN A 136 15.31 -33.23 13.44
N ARG A 137 16.16 -32.43 12.80
CA ARG A 137 17.55 -32.23 13.24
C ARG A 137 17.59 -31.71 14.67
N PHE A 138 16.66 -30.85 15.04
CA PHE A 138 16.53 -30.30 16.40
C PHE A 138 15.85 -31.26 17.38
N SER A 139 15.18 -32.31 16.88
CA SER A 139 14.59 -33.38 17.68
C SER A 139 15.58 -34.50 18.04
N ARG A 140 16.83 -34.46 17.57
CA ARG A 140 17.90 -35.42 17.91
C ARG A 140 18.46 -35.18 19.31
N PRO A 141 18.78 -36.21 20.12
CA PRO A 141 19.23 -36.04 21.52
C PRO A 141 20.39 -35.05 21.71
N GLU A 142 21.32 -35.00 20.76
CA GLU A 142 22.49 -34.11 20.75
C GLU A 142 22.13 -32.63 20.49
N ARG A 143 21.10 -32.37 19.68
CA ARG A 143 20.63 -31.02 19.31
C ARG A 143 19.42 -30.55 20.12
N ARG A 144 18.76 -31.45 20.85
CA ARG A 144 17.67 -31.15 21.80
C ARG A 144 18.08 -30.18 22.90
N ILE A 145 19.39 -30.11 23.19
CA ILE A 145 19.98 -29.25 24.23
C ILE A 145 20.31 -27.85 23.69
N ASN A 146 20.33 -27.58 22.38
CA ASN A 146 20.64 -26.23 21.90
C ASN A 146 19.46 -25.58 21.19
N GLY A 147 18.56 -26.38 20.60
CA GLY A 147 17.37 -25.88 19.91
C GLY A 147 17.66 -25.07 18.64
N PRO A 148 16.63 -24.71 17.88
CA PRO A 148 16.76 -23.79 16.75
C PRO A 148 16.99 -22.36 17.26
N THR A 149 17.82 -21.61 16.55
CA THR A 149 17.95 -20.16 16.77
C THR A 149 16.68 -19.43 16.35
N VAL A 150 16.47 -18.20 16.82
CA VAL A 150 15.27 -17.43 16.47
C VAL A 150 15.22 -17.04 15.00
N THR A 151 16.36 -16.74 14.38
CA THR A 151 16.45 -16.58 12.93
C THR A 151 16.02 -17.85 12.20
N HIS A 152 16.40 -19.02 12.72
CA HIS A 152 16.01 -20.32 12.16
C HIS A 152 14.52 -20.59 12.31
N LEU A 153 13.93 -20.27 13.48
CA LEU A 153 12.48 -20.34 13.69
C LEU A 153 11.73 -19.46 12.68
N TRP A 154 12.19 -18.23 12.45
CA TRP A 154 11.62 -17.34 11.43
C TRP A 154 11.74 -17.92 10.02
N SER A 155 12.88 -18.50 9.64
CA SER A 155 13.03 -19.17 8.34
C SER A 155 12.10 -20.37 8.18
N MET A 156 11.90 -21.19 9.22
CA MET A 156 10.90 -22.27 9.20
C MET A 156 9.47 -21.72 9.02
N LEU A 157 9.11 -20.69 9.76
CA LEU A 157 7.77 -20.08 9.71
C LEU A 157 7.48 -19.41 8.37
N ARG A 158 8.47 -18.69 7.81
CA ARG A 158 8.35 -18.03 6.50
C ARG A 158 8.25 -19.05 5.37
N LEU A 159 9.00 -20.16 5.42
CA LEU A 159 8.84 -21.23 4.44
C LEU A 159 7.47 -21.89 4.56
N LEU A 160 6.99 -22.12 5.78
CA LEU A 160 5.65 -22.65 6.01
C LEU A 160 4.58 -21.69 5.46
N ASP A 161 4.69 -20.38 5.70
CA ASP A 161 3.78 -19.36 5.15
C ASP A 161 3.71 -19.41 3.62
N VAL A 162 4.86 -19.54 2.95
CA VAL A 162 4.92 -19.70 1.49
C VAL A 162 4.21 -20.96 1.02
N LEU A 163 4.41 -22.10 1.67
CA LEU A 163 3.70 -23.35 1.34
C LEU A 163 2.19 -23.21 1.50
N VAL A 164 1.75 -22.49 2.53
CA VAL A 164 0.33 -22.22 2.81
C VAL A 164 -0.29 -21.31 1.77
N GLN A 165 0.41 -20.24 1.40
CA GLN A 165 -0.03 -19.32 0.35
C GLN A 165 -0.12 -20.04 -1.00
N LEU A 166 0.87 -20.86 -1.36
CA LEU A 166 0.86 -21.65 -2.60
C LEU A 166 -0.35 -22.58 -2.67
N ASP A 167 -0.66 -23.29 -1.59
CA ASP A 167 -1.81 -24.19 -1.57
C ASP A 167 -3.12 -23.41 -1.70
N HIS A 168 -3.22 -22.27 -1.00
CA HIS A 168 -4.38 -21.39 -1.09
C HIS A 168 -4.57 -20.83 -2.52
N LEU A 169 -3.50 -20.32 -3.14
CA LEU A 169 -3.51 -19.80 -4.51
C LEU A 169 -3.87 -20.88 -5.53
N LYS A 170 -3.28 -22.07 -5.41
CA LYS A 170 -3.61 -23.24 -6.25
C LYS A 170 -5.09 -23.56 -6.18
N ASN A 171 -5.65 -23.56 -4.97
CA ASN A 171 -7.06 -23.89 -4.74
C ASN A 171 -8.02 -22.75 -5.14
N ALA A 172 -7.54 -21.50 -5.21
CA ALA A 172 -8.32 -20.34 -5.61
C ALA A 172 -8.50 -20.21 -7.13
N LYS A 173 -7.59 -20.78 -7.93
CA LYS A 173 -7.57 -20.65 -9.40
C LYS A 173 -8.24 -21.82 -10.11
N ALA A 174 -9.53 -21.66 -10.43
CA ALA A 174 -10.31 -22.65 -11.18
C ALA A 174 -9.85 -22.84 -12.64
N SER A 175 -9.10 -21.90 -13.22
CA SER A 175 -8.53 -22.00 -14.57
C SER A 175 -7.48 -23.09 -14.70
N ILE A 176 -6.68 -23.33 -13.66
CA ILE A 176 -5.60 -24.33 -13.67
C ILE A 176 -6.12 -25.75 -13.99
N PRO A 177 -7.10 -26.32 -13.25
CA PRO A 177 -7.60 -27.67 -13.57
C PRO A 177 -8.33 -27.73 -14.93
N ASN A 178 -8.92 -26.62 -15.38
CA ASN A 178 -9.58 -26.55 -16.69
C ASN A 178 -8.56 -26.63 -17.83
N ASP A 179 -7.50 -25.82 -17.75
CA ASP A 179 -6.42 -25.81 -18.74
C ASP A 179 -5.67 -27.14 -18.75
N PHE A 180 -5.42 -27.73 -17.58
CA PHE A 180 -4.83 -29.05 -17.47
C PHE A 180 -5.71 -30.15 -18.12
N SER A 181 -7.04 -30.06 -17.97
CA SER A 181 -7.96 -31.01 -18.60
C SER A 181 -7.90 -30.93 -20.13
N TRP A 182 -7.75 -29.72 -20.70
CA TRP A 182 -7.54 -29.54 -22.13
C TRP A 182 -6.17 -30.04 -22.58
N TYR A 183 -5.13 -29.74 -21.83
CA TYR A 183 -3.78 -30.23 -22.07
C TYR A 183 -3.76 -31.75 -22.18
N LYS A 184 -4.34 -32.48 -21.22
CA LYS A 184 -4.43 -33.95 -21.25
C LYS A 184 -5.18 -34.49 -22.48
N ARG A 185 -6.24 -33.81 -22.93
CA ARG A 185 -6.96 -34.17 -24.17
C ARG A 185 -6.09 -33.99 -25.40
N THR A 186 -5.40 -32.85 -25.51
CA THR A 186 -4.52 -32.56 -26.65
C THR A 186 -3.31 -33.48 -26.69
N PHE A 187 -2.70 -33.78 -25.53
CA PHE A 187 -1.64 -34.77 -25.39
C PHE A 187 -2.07 -36.12 -25.97
N THR A 188 -3.25 -36.61 -25.62
CA THR A 188 -3.77 -37.90 -26.13
C THR A 188 -3.89 -37.95 -27.66
N GLN A 189 -4.15 -36.81 -28.30
CA GLN A 189 -4.25 -36.70 -29.76
C GLN A 189 -2.88 -36.61 -30.44
N VAL A 190 -1.93 -35.91 -29.82
CA VAL A 190 -0.61 -35.60 -30.40
C VAL A 190 0.43 -36.70 -30.10
N SER A 191 0.34 -37.34 -28.94
CA SER A 191 1.35 -38.28 -28.45
C SER A 191 1.27 -39.68 -29.08
N VAL A 192 0.30 -39.95 -29.96
CA VAL A 192 0.07 -41.27 -30.58
C VAL A 192 1.32 -41.79 -31.32
N GLN A 193 2.19 -40.89 -31.77
CA GLN A 193 3.40 -41.21 -32.54
C GLN A 193 4.69 -41.13 -31.70
N TRP A 194 4.61 -40.85 -30.39
CA TRP A 194 5.77 -40.56 -29.55
C TRP A 194 6.30 -41.80 -28.81
N GLN A 195 7.63 -41.91 -28.73
CA GLN A 195 8.32 -42.88 -27.87
C GLN A 195 8.31 -42.31 -26.42
N ASP A 196 8.08 -43.14 -25.39
CA ASP A 196 7.87 -42.76 -23.96
C ASP A 196 6.52 -42.16 -23.55
N THR A 197 5.45 -42.46 -24.28
CA THR A 197 4.09 -42.00 -23.93
C THR A 197 3.61 -42.47 -22.54
N ASP A 198 4.03 -43.65 -22.07
CA ASP A 198 3.50 -44.23 -20.82
C ASP A 198 4.05 -43.55 -19.56
N SER A 199 5.35 -43.23 -19.51
CA SER A 199 5.94 -42.48 -18.38
C SER A 199 5.32 -41.09 -18.26
N MET A 200 5.12 -40.41 -19.40
CA MET A 200 4.47 -39.09 -19.42
C MET A 200 3.02 -39.18 -18.93
N ARG A 201 2.29 -40.27 -19.22
CA ARG A 201 0.93 -40.47 -18.68
C ARG A 201 0.92 -40.60 -17.16
N GLU A 202 1.86 -41.33 -16.58
CA GLU A 202 1.98 -41.45 -15.12
C GLU A 202 2.24 -40.09 -14.47
N GLU A 203 3.16 -39.29 -15.01
CA GLU A 203 3.42 -37.93 -14.51
C GLU A 203 2.18 -37.02 -14.62
N LEU A 204 1.39 -37.14 -15.69
CA LEU A 204 0.13 -36.41 -15.84
C LEU A 204 -0.92 -36.86 -14.82
N ASP A 205 -1.00 -38.15 -14.51
CA ASP A 205 -1.93 -38.65 -13.50
C ASP A 205 -1.55 -38.14 -12.09
N ASP A 206 -0.25 -38.10 -11.77
CA ASP A 206 0.24 -37.51 -10.52
C ASP A 206 -0.06 -36.01 -10.42
N LEU A 207 0.18 -35.26 -11.50
CA LEU A 207 -0.15 -33.84 -11.57
C LEU A 207 -1.67 -33.62 -11.44
N GLN A 208 -2.50 -34.47 -12.03
CA GLN A 208 -3.95 -34.41 -11.89
C GLN A 208 -4.38 -34.55 -10.43
N ILE A 209 -3.79 -35.49 -9.69
CA ILE A 209 -4.06 -35.68 -8.26
C ILE A 209 -3.67 -34.43 -7.47
N PHE A 210 -2.49 -33.86 -7.74
CA PHE A 210 -2.00 -32.65 -7.09
C PHE A 210 -2.92 -31.43 -7.30
N LEU A 211 -3.37 -31.22 -8.53
CA LEU A 211 -4.23 -30.08 -8.89
C LEU A 211 -5.67 -30.23 -8.39
N SER A 212 -6.20 -31.46 -8.32
CA SER A 212 -7.57 -31.72 -7.87
C SER A 212 -7.72 -31.82 -6.35
N THR A 213 -6.65 -32.19 -5.65
CA THR A 213 -6.69 -32.36 -4.19
C THR A 213 -6.55 -31.01 -3.49
N ARG A 214 -7.57 -30.61 -2.72
CA ARG A 214 -7.47 -29.46 -1.80
C ARG A 214 -6.43 -29.75 -0.71
N TRP A 215 -5.70 -28.71 -0.31
CA TRP A 215 -4.63 -28.81 0.70
C TRP A 215 -3.50 -29.81 0.38
N ALA A 216 -3.26 -30.11 -0.91
CA ALA A 216 -2.29 -31.13 -1.34
C ALA A 216 -0.85 -30.87 -0.84
N ILE A 217 -0.41 -29.61 -0.82
CA ILE A 217 0.94 -29.24 -0.38
C ILE A 217 1.07 -29.50 1.12
N LEU A 218 0.06 -29.08 1.89
CA LEU A 218 0.06 -29.30 3.33
C LEU A 218 -0.06 -30.80 3.70
N LEU A 219 -0.86 -31.57 2.96
CA LEU A 219 -0.96 -33.02 3.14
C LEU A 219 0.38 -33.71 2.87
N ASN A 220 1.08 -33.29 1.81
CA ASN A 220 2.41 -33.79 1.51
C ASN A 220 3.43 -33.42 2.61
N LEU A 221 3.39 -32.19 3.12
CA LEU A 221 4.20 -31.77 4.27
C LEU A 221 3.94 -32.66 5.49
N HIS A 222 2.68 -32.94 5.81
CA HIS A 222 2.35 -33.85 6.90
C HIS A 222 2.91 -35.26 6.68
N VAL A 223 2.85 -35.80 5.45
CA VAL A 223 3.46 -37.10 5.13
C VAL A 223 4.97 -37.09 5.34
N GLU A 224 5.66 -36.06 4.86
CA GLU A 224 7.12 -35.90 5.05
C GLU A 224 7.47 -35.77 6.53
N MET A 225 6.69 -35.04 7.32
CA MET A 225 6.89 -34.93 8.77
C MET A 225 6.61 -36.24 9.49
N PHE A 226 5.63 -37.03 9.05
CA PHE A 226 5.35 -38.34 9.64
C PHE A 226 6.45 -39.37 9.35
N ARG A 227 7.09 -39.31 8.18
CA ARG A 227 8.27 -40.14 7.84
C ARG A 227 9.45 -39.92 8.80
N VAL A 228 9.42 -38.79 9.49
CA VAL A 228 10.53 -38.20 10.21
C VAL A 228 10.18 -38.16 11.70
N ASN A 229 10.74 -39.09 12.49
CA ASN A 229 10.34 -39.24 13.91
C ASN A 229 10.63 -37.99 14.76
N ASN A 230 9.72 -37.69 15.72
CA ASN A 230 9.83 -36.66 16.77
C ASN A 230 9.72 -35.18 16.31
N VAL A 231 9.10 -34.87 15.18
CA VAL A 231 8.92 -33.46 14.72
C VAL A 231 7.98 -32.64 15.62
N GLU A 232 7.07 -33.31 16.35
CA GLU A 232 6.08 -32.70 17.24
C GLU A 232 6.67 -31.73 18.28
N ASP A 233 7.87 -32.03 18.81
CA ASP A 233 8.54 -31.17 19.79
C ASP A 233 8.85 -29.77 19.20
N ILE A 234 9.23 -29.71 17.92
CA ILE A 234 9.57 -28.45 17.23
C ILE A 234 8.31 -27.69 16.82
N LEU A 235 7.24 -28.39 16.43
CA LEU A 235 5.95 -27.74 16.17
C LEU A 235 5.43 -27.02 17.41
N GLN A 236 5.56 -27.62 18.59
CA GLN A 236 5.17 -26.97 19.85
C GLN A 236 6.01 -25.72 20.13
N VAL A 237 7.31 -25.76 19.84
CA VAL A 237 8.21 -24.59 19.99
C VAL A 237 7.80 -23.47 19.03
N LEU A 238 7.49 -23.80 17.78
CA LEU A 238 7.01 -22.84 16.78
C LEU A 238 5.67 -22.20 17.21
N ILE A 239 4.71 -23.00 17.71
CA ILE A 239 3.43 -22.48 18.21
C ILE A 239 3.64 -21.51 19.37
N ILE A 240 4.49 -21.87 20.33
CA ILE A 240 4.82 -21.01 21.48
C ILE A 240 5.42 -19.70 20.99
N PHE A 241 6.41 -19.77 20.09
CA PHE A 241 7.06 -18.60 19.53
C PHE A 241 6.06 -17.68 18.80
N CYS A 242 5.16 -18.23 17.98
CA CYS A 242 4.10 -17.47 17.31
C CYS A 242 3.18 -16.77 18.33
N VAL A 243 2.69 -17.50 19.33
CA VAL A 243 1.76 -16.97 20.34
C VAL A 243 2.41 -15.87 21.17
N GLU A 244 3.66 -16.04 21.60
CA GLU A 244 4.38 -15.02 22.36
C GLU A 244 4.67 -13.78 21.53
N SER A 245 5.12 -13.96 20.29
CA SER A 245 5.41 -12.83 19.40
C SER A 245 4.16 -12.00 19.09
N LEU A 246 3.01 -12.66 18.90
CA LEU A 246 1.72 -11.99 18.66
C LEU A 246 1.16 -11.29 19.91
N GLU A 247 1.45 -11.78 21.11
CA GLU A 247 0.97 -11.15 22.36
C GLU A 247 1.88 -9.99 22.83
N LEU A 248 3.17 -10.02 22.51
CA LEU A 248 4.13 -9.00 22.93
C LEU A 248 4.04 -7.71 22.09
N ASP A 249 3.75 -7.82 20.78
CA ASP A 249 3.48 -6.75 19.79
C ASP A 249 4.58 -5.67 19.60
N PHE A 250 5.53 -5.53 20.53
CA PHE A 250 6.47 -4.42 20.63
C PHE A 250 7.52 -4.36 19.49
N ALA A 251 7.75 -5.47 18.79
CA ALA A 251 8.77 -5.56 17.73
C ALA A 251 8.25 -6.14 16.41
N LEU A 252 6.93 -6.27 16.26
CA LEU A 252 6.34 -6.98 15.14
C LEU A 252 5.75 -6.00 14.11
N LEU A 253 6.36 -5.93 12.94
CA LEU A 253 5.79 -5.20 11.81
C LEU A 253 4.64 -6.00 11.19
N PHE A 254 3.70 -5.34 10.51
CA PHE A 254 2.50 -5.97 9.95
C PHE A 254 2.79 -7.18 9.03
N PRO A 255 3.87 -7.21 8.20
CA PRO A 255 4.13 -8.36 7.35
C PRO A 255 4.43 -9.61 8.18
N ASP A 256 5.28 -9.46 9.20
CA ASP A 256 5.65 -10.54 10.11
C ASP A 256 4.43 -10.95 10.97
N ARG A 257 3.61 -9.99 11.42
CA ARG A 257 2.33 -10.26 12.11
C ARG A 257 1.40 -11.14 11.29
N HIS A 258 1.16 -10.75 10.03
CA HIS A 258 0.25 -11.50 9.15
C HIS A 258 0.81 -12.89 8.81
N THR A 259 2.13 -13.04 8.64
CA THR A 259 2.78 -14.35 8.49
C THR A 259 2.50 -15.26 9.68
N LEU A 260 2.68 -14.78 10.92
CA LEU A 260 2.41 -15.59 12.12
C LEU A 260 0.93 -16.00 12.21
N LEU A 261 0.01 -15.08 11.89
CA LEU A 261 -1.43 -15.34 11.92
C LEU A 261 -1.89 -16.36 10.87
N ARG A 262 -1.28 -16.37 9.67
CA ARG A 262 -1.58 -17.37 8.62
C ARG A 262 -1.08 -18.77 8.97
N VAL A 263 0.10 -18.85 9.59
CA VAL A 263 0.78 -20.12 9.86
C VAL A 263 0.26 -20.80 11.14
N LEU A 264 -0.14 -20.03 12.16
CA LEU A 264 -0.56 -20.55 13.46
C LEU A 264 -1.70 -21.61 13.40
N PRO A 265 -2.80 -21.43 12.64
CA PRO A 265 -3.84 -22.45 12.52
C PRO A 265 -3.30 -23.79 12.02
N ILE A 266 -2.37 -23.75 11.08
CA ILE A 266 -1.81 -24.93 10.43
C ILE A 266 -0.84 -25.65 11.35
N LEU A 267 0.01 -24.91 12.07
CA LEU A 267 0.86 -25.50 13.10
C LEU A 267 0.04 -26.23 14.17
N VAL A 268 -1.09 -25.67 14.60
CA VAL A 268 -1.98 -26.32 15.58
C VAL A 268 -2.56 -27.62 15.04
N VAL A 269 -2.97 -27.66 13.77
CA VAL A 269 -3.45 -28.89 13.12
C VAL A 269 -2.34 -29.94 13.01
N LEU A 270 -1.15 -29.54 12.55
CA LEU A 270 -0.02 -30.46 12.39
C LEU A 270 0.46 -31.02 13.75
N ALA A 271 0.47 -30.19 14.80
CA ALA A 271 0.88 -30.58 16.16
C ALA A 271 -0.13 -31.46 16.91
N THR A 272 -1.30 -31.73 16.30
CA THR A 272 -2.38 -32.55 16.87
C THR A 272 -2.62 -33.81 16.06
N SER A 273 -1.54 -34.37 15.51
CA SER A 273 -1.52 -35.63 14.75
C SER A 273 -1.99 -36.85 15.60
N SER A 274 -1.84 -36.78 16.93
CA SER A 274 -2.29 -37.80 17.91
C SER A 274 -2.97 -37.17 19.13
N GLU A 275 -3.81 -37.94 19.83
CA GLU A 275 -4.47 -37.50 21.07
C GLU A 275 -3.45 -37.15 22.16
N LYS A 276 -2.36 -37.94 22.28
CA LYS A 276 -1.28 -37.68 23.23
C LYS A 276 -0.55 -36.37 22.92
N ASP A 277 -0.32 -36.11 21.64
CA ASP A 277 0.41 -34.93 21.17
C ASP A 277 -0.45 -33.68 21.38
N GLY A 278 -1.76 -33.75 21.10
CA GLY A 278 -2.72 -32.70 21.43
C GLY A 278 -2.79 -32.39 22.93
N GLU A 279 -2.91 -33.40 23.79
CA GLU A 279 -2.85 -33.17 25.25
C GLU A 279 -1.53 -32.52 25.68
N SER A 280 -0.41 -32.93 25.08
CA SER A 280 0.91 -32.37 25.39
C SER A 280 1.03 -30.90 24.97
N LEU A 281 0.49 -30.55 23.80
CA LEU A 281 0.42 -29.18 23.30
C LEU A 281 -0.43 -28.31 24.25
N PHE A 282 -1.63 -28.75 24.59
CA PHE A 282 -2.55 -27.95 25.42
C PHE A 282 -2.11 -27.83 26.89
N LYS A 283 -1.21 -28.70 27.35
CA LYS A 283 -0.50 -28.55 28.63
C LYS A 283 0.54 -27.42 28.56
N ARG A 284 1.20 -27.20 27.42
CA ARG A 284 2.20 -26.14 27.22
C ARG A 284 1.57 -24.80 26.85
N VAL A 285 0.59 -24.79 25.94
CA VAL A 285 -0.13 -23.61 25.47
C VAL A 285 -1.60 -23.75 25.82
N LYS A 286 -2.11 -22.87 26.67
CA LYS A 286 -3.53 -22.87 27.04
C LYS A 286 -4.38 -22.66 25.77
N ILE A 287 -5.29 -23.58 25.49
CA ILE A 287 -6.22 -23.49 24.34
C ILE A 287 -7.01 -22.17 24.30
N ASN A 288 -7.28 -21.55 25.45
CA ASN A 288 -7.95 -20.24 25.51
C ASN A 288 -7.12 -19.11 24.88
N ARG A 289 -5.78 -19.17 24.96
CA ARG A 289 -4.90 -18.19 24.29
C ARG A 289 -5.06 -18.28 22.77
N LEU A 290 -5.01 -19.50 22.23
CA LEU A 290 -5.23 -19.76 20.80
C LEU A 290 -6.62 -19.31 20.34
N ILE A 291 -7.66 -19.64 21.11
CA ILE A 291 -9.04 -19.21 20.84
C ILE A 291 -9.14 -17.68 20.80
N ASN A 292 -8.50 -16.97 21.73
CA ASN A 292 -8.54 -15.51 21.76
C ASN A 292 -7.84 -14.91 20.54
N LEU A 293 -6.67 -15.44 20.15
CA LEU A 293 -5.96 -14.98 18.94
C LEU A 293 -6.82 -15.15 17.68
N PHE A 294 -7.40 -16.35 17.47
CA PHE A 294 -8.26 -16.60 16.30
C PHE A 294 -9.57 -15.82 16.33
N LYS A 295 -10.05 -15.41 17.51
CA LYS A 295 -11.22 -14.54 17.65
C LYS A 295 -10.89 -13.08 17.39
N ASN A 296 -9.71 -12.61 17.78
CA ASN A 296 -9.31 -11.22 17.54
C ASN A 296 -9.14 -10.96 16.04
N ASP A 297 -8.60 -11.93 15.31
CA ASP A 297 -8.32 -11.85 13.87
C ASP A 297 -9.11 -12.92 13.07
N PRO A 298 -10.45 -12.79 12.94
CA PRO A 298 -11.27 -13.79 12.24
C PRO A 298 -11.03 -13.85 10.72
N VAL A 299 -10.48 -12.76 10.15
CA VAL A 299 -10.17 -12.58 8.73
C VAL A 299 -8.78 -11.98 8.62
N ILE A 300 -7.88 -12.66 7.90
CA ILE A 300 -6.47 -12.27 7.77
C ILE A 300 -6.14 -12.07 6.30
N PRO A 301 -5.38 -11.03 5.94
CA PRO A 301 -4.84 -10.88 4.59
C PRO A 301 -3.95 -12.06 4.16
N ALA A 302 -4.18 -12.60 2.96
CA ALA A 302 -3.45 -13.75 2.44
C ALA A 302 -2.55 -13.39 1.25
N PHE A 303 -3.16 -12.81 0.23
CA PHE A 303 -2.55 -12.26 -0.98
C PHE A 303 -3.39 -11.01 -1.35
N PRO A 304 -2.97 -10.09 -2.23
CA PRO A 304 -3.59 -8.76 -2.40
C PRO A 304 -5.12 -8.71 -2.35
N ASP A 305 -5.82 -9.52 -3.15
CA ASP A 305 -7.28 -9.63 -3.24
C ASP A 305 -7.85 -10.93 -2.63
N LEU A 306 -7.05 -11.62 -1.81
CA LEU A 306 -7.40 -12.88 -1.15
C LEU A 306 -7.27 -12.77 0.38
N HIS A 307 -8.20 -13.43 1.07
CA HIS A 307 -8.23 -13.47 2.52
C HIS A 307 -8.32 -14.91 3.02
N LEU A 308 -7.76 -15.15 4.20
CA LEU A 308 -7.88 -16.40 4.93
C LEU A 308 -8.72 -16.19 6.18
N SER A 309 -9.37 -17.26 6.63
CA SER A 309 -10.02 -17.27 7.94
C SER A 309 -9.48 -18.43 8.75
N PRO A 310 -8.89 -18.19 9.94
CA PRO A 310 -8.40 -19.25 10.82
C PRO A 310 -9.46 -20.30 11.11
N ALA A 311 -10.68 -19.87 11.43
CA ALA A 311 -11.78 -20.78 11.74
C ALA A 311 -12.17 -21.64 10.53
N ALA A 312 -12.21 -21.07 9.32
CA ALA A 312 -12.51 -21.82 8.11
C ALA A 312 -11.39 -22.84 7.78
N MET A 313 -10.13 -22.43 7.91
CA MET A 313 -8.97 -23.31 7.69
C MET A 313 -9.01 -24.52 8.64
N LEU A 314 -9.23 -24.29 9.93
CA LEU A 314 -9.32 -25.38 10.92
C LEU A 314 -10.45 -26.36 10.59
N LYS A 315 -11.61 -25.85 10.15
CA LYS A 315 -12.75 -26.68 9.74
C LYS A 315 -12.47 -27.51 8.49
N GLU A 316 -11.94 -26.90 7.43
CA GLU A 316 -11.58 -27.62 6.20
C GLU A 316 -10.52 -28.70 6.47
N LEU A 317 -9.50 -28.38 7.27
CA LEU A 317 -8.44 -29.33 7.60
C LEU A 317 -8.94 -30.48 8.49
N SER A 318 -9.96 -30.27 9.32
CA SER A 318 -10.51 -31.34 10.18
C SER A 318 -11.00 -32.56 9.40
N MET A 319 -11.37 -32.39 8.12
CA MET A 319 -11.78 -33.48 7.23
C MET A 319 -10.63 -34.43 6.87
N TYR A 320 -9.40 -33.89 6.81
CA TYR A 320 -8.20 -34.66 6.47
C TYR A 320 -7.48 -35.18 7.72
N PHE A 321 -7.56 -34.45 8.83
CA PHE A 321 -6.89 -34.75 10.08
C PHE A 321 -7.88 -35.30 11.13
N GLN A 322 -8.21 -36.60 11.04
CA GLN A 322 -9.21 -37.24 11.90
C GLN A 322 -8.93 -37.05 13.40
N LYS A 323 -7.66 -37.00 13.83
CA LYS A 323 -7.31 -36.79 15.24
C LYS A 323 -7.58 -35.37 15.73
N PHE A 324 -7.37 -34.37 14.87
CA PHE A 324 -7.75 -32.98 15.15
C PHE A 324 -9.27 -32.78 15.21
N SER A 325 -10.06 -33.59 14.49
CA SER A 325 -11.53 -33.51 14.52
C SER A 325 -12.15 -33.64 15.92
N SER A 326 -11.42 -34.24 16.88
CA SER A 326 -11.81 -34.34 18.29
C SER A 326 -11.81 -32.98 19.03
N GLN A 327 -11.13 -31.96 18.50
CA GLN A 327 -10.95 -30.65 19.11
C GLN A 327 -12.14 -29.72 18.87
N THR A 328 -13.30 -30.13 19.35
CA THR A 328 -14.59 -29.42 19.20
C THR A 328 -14.52 -27.94 19.55
N ARG A 329 -13.78 -27.54 20.59
CA ARG A 329 -13.67 -26.14 21.03
C ARG A 329 -13.06 -25.20 19.98
N LEU A 330 -12.13 -25.69 19.16
CA LEU A 330 -11.52 -24.91 18.08
C LEU A 330 -12.40 -24.94 16.82
N LEU A 331 -13.09 -26.06 16.57
CA LEU A 331 -14.00 -26.21 15.44
C LEU A 331 -15.33 -25.49 15.61
N THR A 332 -15.73 -25.17 16.85
CA THR A 332 -16.92 -24.34 17.13
C THR A 332 -16.69 -22.85 16.90
N LEU A 333 -15.48 -22.43 16.52
CA LEU A 333 -15.23 -21.03 16.18
C LEU A 333 -16.05 -20.65 14.94
N PRO A 334 -16.81 -19.54 14.99
CA PRO A 334 -17.62 -19.11 13.86
C PRO A 334 -16.70 -18.69 12.71
N ALA A 335 -16.95 -19.24 11.53
CA ALA A 335 -16.36 -18.71 10.31
C ALA A 335 -16.98 -17.33 10.00
N PRO A 336 -16.37 -16.48 9.16
CA PRO A 336 -16.87 -15.14 8.90
C PRO A 336 -18.33 -15.14 8.48
N HIS A 337 -18.75 -16.04 7.58
CA HIS A 337 -20.14 -16.16 7.14
C HIS A 337 -21.13 -16.62 8.23
N GLU A 338 -20.65 -17.22 9.32
CA GLU A 338 -21.45 -17.74 10.44
C GLU A 338 -21.55 -16.79 11.63
N LEU A 339 -20.82 -15.67 11.61
CA LEU A 339 -20.83 -14.69 12.70
C LEU A 339 -22.23 -14.11 12.91
N LEU A 340 -22.64 -13.99 14.17
CA LEU A 340 -23.90 -13.38 14.55
C LEU A 340 -23.91 -11.89 14.16
N PRO A 341 -25.09 -11.27 13.92
CA PRO A 341 -25.17 -9.86 13.55
C PRO A 341 -24.52 -8.91 14.57
N ARG A 342 -24.65 -9.22 15.87
CA ARG A 342 -24.03 -8.43 16.94
C ARG A 342 -22.50 -8.49 16.88
N ASP A 343 -21.94 -9.69 16.83
CA ASP A 343 -20.48 -9.87 16.74
C ASP A 343 -19.93 -9.24 15.46
N THR A 344 -20.70 -9.32 14.37
CA THR A 344 -20.35 -8.69 13.09
C THR A 344 -20.22 -7.17 13.22
N GLN A 345 -21.11 -6.51 13.97
CA GLN A 345 -20.99 -5.07 14.22
C GLN A 345 -19.76 -4.72 15.06
N ASP A 346 -19.42 -5.54 16.05
CA ASP A 346 -18.24 -5.32 16.89
C ASP A 346 -16.93 -5.50 16.08
N TYR A 347 -16.85 -6.53 15.23
CA TYR A 347 -15.73 -6.68 14.30
C TYR A 347 -15.70 -5.58 13.25
N GLN A 348 -16.84 -5.15 12.72
CA GLN A 348 -16.89 -4.02 11.78
C GLN A 348 -16.35 -2.75 12.43
N ARG A 349 -16.64 -2.50 13.72
CA ARG A 349 -16.01 -1.39 14.46
C ARG A 349 -14.50 -1.54 14.58
N HIS A 350 -14.01 -2.77 14.73
CA HIS A 350 -12.58 -3.07 14.80
C HIS A 350 -11.86 -2.85 13.46
N TYR A 351 -12.38 -3.40 12.35
CA TYR A 351 -11.72 -3.40 11.05
C TYR A 351 -11.87 -2.08 10.27
N LEU A 352 -12.98 -1.36 10.40
CA LEU A 352 -13.23 -0.17 9.58
C LEU A 352 -12.45 1.05 10.09
N ILE A 353 -11.65 1.63 9.19
CA ILE A 353 -10.81 2.82 9.40
C ILE A 353 -11.63 4.01 9.91
N VAL A 354 -12.88 4.16 9.46
CA VAL A 354 -13.78 5.26 9.87
C VAL A 354 -13.91 5.37 11.39
N ASN A 355 -13.89 4.25 12.12
CA ASN A 355 -14.02 4.25 13.58
C ASN A 355 -12.74 4.68 14.31
N HIS A 356 -11.61 4.72 13.60
CA HIS A 356 -10.29 5.00 14.17
C HIS A 356 -9.63 6.26 13.62
N ILE A 357 -10.17 6.82 12.54
CA ILE A 357 -9.58 7.97 11.84
C ILE A 357 -9.37 9.18 12.75
N GLY A 358 -10.23 9.37 13.76
CA GLY A 358 -10.06 10.45 14.75
C GLY A 358 -8.79 10.29 15.60
N VAL A 359 -8.48 9.07 16.03
CA VAL A 359 -7.25 8.77 16.80
C VAL A 359 -6.04 8.86 15.88
N ILE A 360 -6.12 8.25 14.70
CA ILE A 360 -5.05 8.27 13.69
C ILE A 360 -4.65 9.70 13.34
N ARG A 361 -5.62 10.60 13.14
CA ARG A 361 -5.35 12.01 12.83
C ARG A 361 -4.56 12.69 13.95
N ALA A 362 -4.95 12.47 15.21
CA ALA A 362 -4.24 13.03 16.35
C ALA A 362 -2.81 12.46 16.49
N GLU A 363 -2.64 11.14 16.27
CA GLU A 363 -1.33 10.49 16.27
C GLU A 363 -0.43 11.00 15.14
N HIS A 364 -0.99 11.19 13.93
CA HIS A 364 -0.27 11.76 12.79
C HIS A 364 0.23 13.17 13.09
N ASP A 365 -0.65 14.06 13.56
CA ASP A 365 -0.31 15.47 13.79
C ASP A 365 0.74 15.61 14.89
N ASP A 366 0.59 14.85 15.98
CA ASP A 366 1.57 14.82 17.08
C ASP A 366 2.93 14.28 16.62
N PHE A 367 2.94 13.15 15.90
CA PHE A 367 4.17 12.56 15.39
C PHE A 367 4.87 13.48 14.39
N ALA A 368 4.14 14.06 13.43
CA ALA A 368 4.72 14.94 12.41
C ALA A 368 5.43 16.16 13.02
N ILE A 369 4.81 16.77 14.03
CA ILE A 369 5.39 17.92 14.75
C ILE A 369 6.64 17.49 15.53
N ARG A 370 6.56 16.40 16.30
CA ARG A 370 7.69 15.90 17.09
C ARG A 370 8.86 15.45 16.21
N PHE A 371 8.58 14.77 15.11
CA PHE A 371 9.57 14.32 14.14
C PHE A 371 10.28 15.51 13.48
N ALA A 372 9.52 16.51 13.01
CA ALA A 372 10.09 17.72 12.44
C ALA A 372 10.96 18.48 13.46
N SER A 373 10.53 18.55 14.72
CA SER A 373 11.33 19.13 15.81
C SER A 373 12.62 18.35 16.05
N ALA A 374 12.56 17.02 16.13
CA ALA A 374 13.74 16.17 16.31
C ALA A 374 14.72 16.31 15.13
N MET A 375 14.19 16.42 13.91
CA MET A 375 14.99 16.68 12.70
C MET A 375 15.73 18.00 12.78
N ASN A 376 15.05 19.07 13.18
CA ASN A 376 15.68 20.39 13.37
C ASN A 376 16.80 20.34 14.43
N GLN A 377 16.63 19.54 15.50
CA GLN A 377 17.67 19.35 16.51
C GLN A 377 18.90 18.61 15.95
N ILE A 378 18.70 17.58 15.11
CA ILE A 378 19.82 16.88 14.44
C ILE A 378 20.57 17.82 13.49
N VAL A 379 19.86 18.65 12.73
CA VAL A 379 20.47 19.64 11.85
C VAL A 379 21.28 20.67 12.64
N LEU A 380 20.73 21.17 13.76
CA LEU A 380 21.43 22.08 14.67
C LEU A 380 22.66 21.43 15.30
N LEU A 381 22.56 20.15 15.67
CA LEU A 381 23.68 19.39 16.23
C LEU A 381 24.85 19.30 15.23
N LYS A 382 24.56 19.06 13.95
CA LYS A 382 25.57 18.99 12.88
C LYS A 382 26.24 20.32 12.56
N SER A 383 25.56 21.45 12.81
CA SER A 383 26.12 22.79 12.58
C SER A 383 26.87 23.37 13.79
N THR A 384 26.78 22.72 14.96
CA THR A 384 27.39 23.21 16.20
C THR A 384 28.73 22.53 16.46
N ASP A 385 29.83 23.28 16.34
CA ASP A 385 31.16 22.80 16.72
C ASP A 385 31.30 22.68 18.25
N GLY A 386 31.74 21.51 18.73
CA GLY A 386 32.01 21.29 20.16
C GLY A 386 30.77 21.17 21.05
N ALA A 387 29.67 20.66 20.50
CA ALA A 387 28.43 20.39 21.23
C ALA A 387 28.65 19.53 22.50
N ASP A 388 27.89 19.82 23.55
CA ASP A 388 27.92 19.06 24.81
C ASP A 388 27.58 17.58 24.57
N PHE A 389 28.32 16.67 25.21
CA PHE A 389 28.19 15.23 25.00
C PHE A 389 26.84 14.70 25.47
N GLU A 390 26.31 15.20 26.59
CA GLU A 390 25.03 14.76 27.12
C GLU A 390 23.88 15.19 26.21
N TRP A 391 23.90 16.44 25.74
CA TRP A 391 22.97 16.93 24.74
C TRP A 391 23.07 16.17 23.40
N CYS A 392 24.28 15.89 22.90
CA CYS A 392 24.47 15.06 21.70
C CYS A 392 23.76 13.71 21.83
N LYS A 393 23.94 13.04 22.98
CA LYS A 393 23.37 11.73 23.24
C LYS A 393 21.85 11.78 23.32
N GLU A 394 21.30 12.80 23.98
CA GLU A 394 19.86 13.00 24.11
C GLU A 394 19.21 13.23 22.73
N VAL A 395 19.77 14.12 21.90
CA VAL A 395 19.23 14.42 20.56
C VAL A 395 19.25 13.18 19.66
N LYS A 396 20.36 12.43 19.64
CA LYS A 396 20.48 11.18 18.86
C LYS A 396 19.53 10.09 19.35
N GLY A 397 19.39 9.94 20.67
CA GLY A 397 18.46 9.00 21.30
C GLY A 397 17.00 9.33 20.99
N ASN A 398 16.63 10.61 21.08
CA ASN A 398 15.29 11.09 20.71
C ASN A 398 14.99 10.78 19.24
N MET A 399 15.95 10.98 18.33
CA MET A 399 15.78 10.63 16.92
C MET A 399 15.59 9.12 16.71
N TYR A 400 16.35 8.29 17.42
CA TYR A 400 16.16 6.83 17.40
C TYR A 400 14.74 6.43 17.81
N ASP A 401 14.23 6.99 18.91
CA ASP A 401 12.86 6.71 19.39
C ASP A 401 11.80 7.17 18.37
N MET A 402 12.02 8.31 17.71
CA MET A 402 11.14 8.80 16.63
C MET A 402 11.12 7.89 15.41
N VAL A 403 12.26 7.30 15.03
CA VAL A 403 12.30 6.33 13.93
C VAL A 403 11.58 5.04 14.28
N VAL A 404 11.78 4.53 15.50
CA VAL A 404 11.06 3.33 15.99
C VAL A 404 9.55 3.56 15.99
N GLU A 405 9.11 4.68 16.55
CA GLU A 405 7.69 5.05 16.58
C GLU A 405 7.14 5.20 15.16
N GLY A 406 7.87 5.86 14.25
CA GLY A 406 7.47 6.04 12.86
C GLY A 406 7.24 4.71 12.13
N PHE A 407 8.14 3.73 12.31
CA PHE A 407 7.95 2.39 11.74
C PHE A 407 6.74 1.68 12.33
N GLN A 408 6.52 1.77 13.64
CA GLN A 408 5.36 1.16 14.29
C GLN A 408 4.04 1.80 13.83
N LEU A 409 4.01 3.14 13.68
CA LEU A 409 2.86 3.87 13.17
C LEU A 409 2.52 3.47 11.74
N LEU A 410 3.49 3.56 10.82
CA LEU A 410 3.31 3.16 9.42
C LEU A 410 2.86 1.70 9.31
N SER A 411 3.49 0.81 10.07
CA SER A 411 3.12 -0.61 10.12
C SER A 411 1.67 -0.84 10.52
N ARG A 412 1.23 -0.21 11.62
CA ARG A 412 -0.13 -0.34 12.13
C ARG A 412 -1.16 0.25 11.16
N TRP A 413 -0.84 1.38 10.53
CA TRP A 413 -1.74 2.04 9.58
C TRP A 413 -1.88 1.26 8.27
N THR A 414 -0.78 0.83 7.66
CA THR A 414 -0.78 0.03 6.42
C THR A 414 -1.40 -1.35 6.66
N GLY A 415 -1.05 -2.01 7.77
CA GLY A 415 -1.67 -3.27 8.19
C GLY A 415 -3.20 -3.16 8.30
N ARG A 416 -3.68 -2.06 8.89
CA ARG A 416 -5.13 -1.79 9.04
C ARG A 416 -5.83 -1.54 7.71
N VAL A 417 -5.17 -0.89 6.73
CA VAL A 417 -5.71 -0.77 5.37
C VAL A 417 -5.94 -2.15 4.77
N TRP A 418 -4.94 -3.03 4.85
CA TRP A 418 -5.04 -4.37 4.28
C TRP A 418 -6.08 -5.25 5.00
N GLU A 419 -6.12 -5.16 6.33
CA GLU A 419 -7.11 -5.85 7.17
C GLU A 419 -8.55 -5.41 6.83
N GLN A 420 -8.79 -4.10 6.61
CA GLN A 420 -10.09 -3.62 6.14
C GLN A 420 -10.46 -4.22 4.78
N CYS A 421 -9.52 -4.26 3.82
CA CYS A 421 -9.77 -4.87 2.51
C CYS A 421 -10.13 -6.34 2.64
N ALA A 422 -9.36 -7.11 3.41
CA ALA A 422 -9.64 -8.52 3.68
C ALA A 422 -11.03 -8.72 4.31
N TRP A 423 -11.40 -7.88 5.29
CA TRP A 423 -12.73 -7.89 5.89
C TRP A 423 -13.84 -7.63 4.87
N LYS A 424 -13.69 -6.60 4.02
CA LYS A 424 -14.65 -6.26 2.95
C LYS A 424 -14.77 -7.37 1.90
N PHE A 425 -13.66 -7.99 1.50
CA PHE A 425 -13.65 -9.14 0.57
C PHE A 425 -14.38 -10.36 1.14
N SER A 426 -14.29 -10.58 2.46
CA SER A 426 -15.03 -11.66 3.12
C SER A 426 -16.54 -11.41 3.23
N ARG A 427 -16.99 -10.18 2.94
CA ARG A 427 -18.37 -9.72 3.12
C ARG A 427 -18.85 -8.90 1.91
N PRO A 428 -19.27 -9.56 0.82
CA PRO A 428 -19.95 -8.88 -0.29
C PRO A 428 -21.18 -8.11 0.21
N CYS A 429 -21.39 -6.91 -0.34
CA CYS A 429 -22.57 -6.11 -0.07
C CYS A 429 -23.84 -6.91 -0.42
N LYS A 430 -24.79 -6.93 0.52
CA LYS A 430 -26.05 -7.70 0.44
C LYS A 430 -27.26 -6.84 0.10
N ASP A 431 -27.12 -5.52 0.15
CA ASP A 431 -28.22 -4.59 -0.01
C ASP A 431 -28.65 -4.50 -1.49
N GLU A 432 -29.95 -4.31 -1.73
CA GLU A 432 -30.47 -3.95 -3.05
C GLU A 432 -29.96 -2.55 -3.40
N ILE A 433 -28.95 -2.49 -4.28
CA ILE A 433 -28.30 -1.24 -4.71
C ILE A 433 -29.36 -0.30 -5.30
N PRO A 434 -29.44 0.98 -4.88
CA PRO A 434 -30.43 1.93 -5.38
C PRO A 434 -30.34 2.05 -6.91
N VAL A 435 -31.41 1.65 -7.59
CA VAL A 435 -31.57 1.71 -9.04
C VAL A 435 -31.79 3.16 -9.47
N GLU A 436 -30.75 3.99 -9.49
CA GLU A 436 -30.86 5.36 -10.01
C GLU A 436 -30.13 5.59 -11.35
N SER A 437 -29.53 4.56 -11.97
CA SER A 437 -28.96 4.71 -13.32
C SER A 437 -28.88 3.40 -14.13
N GLN A 438 -29.96 3.12 -14.88
CA GLN A 438 -30.08 2.33 -16.12
C GLN A 438 -29.99 0.78 -16.18
N GLU A 439 -30.90 0.27 -17.03
CA GLU A 439 -31.13 -1.03 -17.69
C GLU A 439 -31.29 -2.35 -16.89
N PRO A 440 -32.44 -3.07 -17.05
CA PRO A 440 -32.69 -4.32 -16.35
C PRO A 440 -32.10 -5.50 -17.12
N SER A 441 -30.80 -5.82 -17.02
CA SER A 441 -30.33 -7.09 -17.62
C SER A 441 -29.00 -7.70 -17.16
N THR A 442 -28.26 -7.17 -16.19
CA THR A 442 -27.03 -7.87 -15.73
C THR A 442 -26.86 -7.81 -14.20
N PRO A 443 -26.77 -8.97 -13.51
CA PRO A 443 -26.41 -8.97 -12.09
C PRO A 443 -24.99 -8.43 -11.93
N TYR A 444 -24.79 -7.53 -10.96
CA TYR A 444 -23.47 -6.99 -10.62
C TYR A 444 -22.45 -8.12 -10.40
N SER A 445 -21.23 -7.88 -10.86
CA SER A 445 -20.12 -8.81 -10.64
C SER A 445 -19.86 -8.98 -9.14
N ASP A 446 -19.32 -10.13 -8.74
CA ASP A 446 -19.03 -10.36 -7.32
C ASP A 446 -17.95 -9.41 -6.78
N TYR A 447 -17.06 -8.91 -7.66
CA TYR A 447 -16.07 -7.90 -7.33
C TYR A 447 -16.69 -6.53 -7.02
N GLU A 448 -17.66 -6.08 -7.82
CA GLU A 448 -18.37 -4.82 -7.58
C GLU A 448 -19.04 -4.79 -6.20
N LYS A 449 -19.58 -5.95 -5.76
CA LYS A 449 -20.23 -6.07 -4.45
C LYS A 449 -19.25 -5.97 -3.28
N VAL A 450 -17.99 -6.35 -3.46
CA VAL A 450 -16.97 -6.28 -2.39
C VAL A 450 -16.14 -4.99 -2.43
N VAL A 451 -16.13 -4.29 -3.56
CA VAL A 451 -15.39 -3.04 -3.77
C VAL A 451 -16.33 -1.86 -4.03
N ARG A 452 -16.80 -1.66 -5.26
CA ARG A 452 -17.57 -0.46 -5.67
C ARG A 452 -18.71 -0.11 -4.71
N TRP A 453 -19.49 -1.11 -4.32
CA TRP A 453 -20.70 -0.96 -3.50
C TRP A 453 -20.48 -1.24 -2.00
N ASN A 454 -19.27 -1.60 -1.59
CA ASN A 454 -18.97 -1.95 -0.20
C ASN A 454 -18.26 -0.84 0.56
N TYR A 455 -17.97 0.30 -0.08
CA TYR A 455 -17.30 1.45 0.54
C TYR A 455 -18.22 2.67 0.51
N THR A 456 -18.66 3.13 1.68
CA THR A 456 -19.45 4.36 1.83
C THR A 456 -18.61 5.61 1.52
N MET A 457 -19.26 6.77 1.36
CA MET A 457 -18.54 8.04 1.13
C MET A 457 -17.60 8.38 2.30
N GLU A 458 -18.03 8.12 3.54
CA GLU A 458 -17.23 8.33 4.75
C GLU A 458 -16.05 7.36 4.82
N GLU A 459 -16.24 6.10 4.39
CA GLU A 459 -15.17 5.11 4.30
C GLU A 459 -14.14 5.47 3.25
N ARG A 460 -14.58 5.95 2.06
CA ARG A 460 -13.67 6.44 1.01
C ARG A 460 -12.88 7.65 1.49
N LYS A 461 -13.54 8.62 2.14
CA LYS A 461 -12.87 9.77 2.76
C LYS A 461 -11.83 9.34 3.79
N ALA A 462 -12.19 8.45 4.73
CA ALA A 462 -11.27 7.98 5.76
C ALA A 462 -10.08 7.21 5.17
N LEU A 463 -10.29 6.46 4.08
CA LEU A 463 -9.23 5.77 3.37
C LEU A 463 -8.29 6.77 2.66
N VAL A 464 -8.82 7.80 1.98
CA VAL A 464 -7.98 8.88 1.39
C VAL A 464 -7.12 9.55 2.45
N GLU A 465 -7.71 9.90 3.60
CA GLU A 465 -6.97 10.52 4.71
C GLU A 465 -5.86 9.59 5.22
N LEU A 466 -6.15 8.31 5.45
CA LEU A 466 -5.15 7.35 5.95
C LEU A 466 -4.02 7.12 4.94
N VAL A 467 -4.33 6.95 3.65
CA VAL A 467 -3.32 6.83 2.59
C VAL A 467 -2.43 8.08 2.57
N SER A 468 -3.02 9.27 2.73
CA SER A 468 -2.28 10.53 2.80
C SER A 468 -1.34 10.59 4.00
N TYR A 469 -1.78 10.16 5.19
CA TYR A 469 -0.92 10.10 6.38
C TYR A 469 0.24 9.10 6.22
N ILE A 470 -0.03 7.90 5.68
CA ILE A 470 0.99 6.88 5.41
C ILE A 470 2.05 7.44 4.44
N LYS A 471 1.60 8.02 3.31
CA LYS A 471 2.49 8.55 2.28
C LYS A 471 3.26 9.79 2.72
N SER A 472 2.63 10.66 3.52
CA SER A 472 3.26 11.85 4.10
C SER A 472 4.38 11.48 5.08
N ILE A 473 4.06 10.67 6.11
CA ILE A 473 5.05 10.23 7.10
C ILE A 473 6.15 9.40 6.44
N GLY A 474 5.79 8.52 5.51
CA GLY A 474 6.76 7.81 4.68
C GLY A 474 7.74 8.76 4.01
N SER A 475 7.24 9.80 3.33
CA SER A 475 8.08 10.79 2.65
C SER A 475 9.00 11.56 3.61
N MET A 476 8.46 11.99 4.75
CA MET A 476 9.24 12.66 5.81
C MET A 476 10.39 11.79 6.30
N MET A 477 10.13 10.51 6.56
CA MET A 477 11.13 9.55 7.01
C MET A 477 12.16 9.28 5.91
N GLN A 478 11.75 8.98 4.67
CA GLN A 478 12.69 8.65 3.61
C GLN A 478 13.67 9.79 3.29
N ARG A 479 13.22 11.05 3.32
CA ARG A 479 14.11 12.20 3.05
C ARG A 479 15.19 12.40 4.11
N CYS A 480 14.98 11.89 5.32
CA CYS A 480 15.94 12.05 6.40
C CYS A 480 16.98 10.92 6.49
N ASP A 481 16.84 9.83 5.71
CA ASP A 481 17.67 8.61 5.80
C ASP A 481 19.16 8.92 5.97
N THR A 482 19.76 9.59 4.98
CA THR A 482 21.19 9.95 5.01
C THR A 482 21.57 10.91 6.14
N LEU A 483 20.64 11.75 6.60
CA LEU A 483 20.88 12.70 7.68
C LEU A 483 20.91 12.00 9.04
N VAL A 484 20.06 11.00 9.25
CA VAL A 484 19.89 10.33 10.55
C VAL A 484 20.76 9.08 10.70
N ALA A 485 21.28 8.49 9.62
CA ALA A 485 22.05 7.24 9.63
C ALA A 485 23.13 7.17 10.73
N ASP A 486 24.04 8.15 10.80
CA ASP A 486 25.11 8.18 11.81
C ASP A 486 24.57 8.20 13.24
N ALA A 487 23.51 8.99 13.48
CA ALA A 487 22.88 9.13 14.79
C ALA A 487 22.21 7.81 15.23
N LEU A 488 21.56 7.12 14.30
CA LEU A 488 20.93 5.82 14.55
C LEU A 488 21.98 4.75 14.83
N TRP A 489 23.01 4.65 13.99
CA TRP A 489 24.08 3.66 14.17
C TRP A 489 24.83 3.86 15.47
N GLU A 490 25.12 5.11 15.84
CA GLU A 490 25.76 5.44 17.10
C GLU A 490 24.89 5.09 18.31
N THR A 491 23.59 5.33 18.23
CA THR A 491 22.64 4.97 19.30
C THR A 491 22.52 3.46 19.45
N ILE A 492 22.39 2.72 18.34
CA ILE A 492 22.36 1.25 18.36
C ILE A 492 23.67 0.70 18.93
N HIS A 493 24.82 1.21 18.49
CA HIS A 493 26.11 0.83 19.02
C HIS A 493 26.17 1.10 20.53
N ALA A 494 25.70 2.26 21.00
CA ALA A 494 25.67 2.58 22.41
C ALA A 494 24.80 1.62 23.22
N GLU A 495 23.62 1.22 22.71
CA GLU A 495 22.76 0.24 23.38
C GLU A 495 23.41 -1.15 23.46
N VAL A 496 24.04 -1.61 22.38
CA VAL A 496 24.75 -2.89 22.34
C VAL A 496 25.95 -2.86 23.31
N GLN A 497 26.76 -1.81 23.29
CA GLN A 497 27.92 -1.70 24.18
C GLN A 497 27.50 -1.55 25.65
N ASP A 498 26.45 -0.80 25.97
CA ASP A 498 25.95 -0.72 27.35
C ASP A 498 25.47 -2.08 27.85
N PHE A 499 24.73 -2.82 27.02
CA PHE A 499 24.29 -4.16 27.37
C PHE A 499 25.49 -5.09 27.62
N VAL A 500 26.40 -5.18 26.66
CA VAL A 500 27.49 -6.14 26.69
C VAL A 500 28.55 -5.77 27.73
N GLN A 501 28.93 -4.49 27.84
CA GLN A 501 30.00 -4.04 28.74
C GLN A 501 29.53 -3.80 30.18
N ASN A 502 28.33 -3.26 30.40
CA ASN A 502 27.84 -2.86 31.73
C ASN A 502 26.79 -3.82 32.31
N LYS A 503 25.70 -4.08 31.59
CA LYS A 503 24.58 -4.89 32.10
C LYS A 503 25.01 -6.33 32.34
N LEU A 504 25.67 -6.97 31.36
CA LEU A 504 26.21 -8.32 31.51
C LEU A 504 27.29 -8.40 32.60
N ALA A 505 28.14 -7.36 32.76
CA ALA A 505 29.11 -7.33 33.86
C ALA A 505 28.43 -7.32 35.23
N THR A 506 27.32 -6.59 35.35
CA THR A 506 26.52 -6.55 36.58
C THR A 506 25.91 -7.91 36.86
N MET A 507 25.27 -8.53 35.86
CA MET A 507 24.69 -9.88 35.97
C MET A 507 25.74 -10.96 36.34
N LEU A 508 26.95 -10.86 35.79
CA LEU A 508 28.09 -11.74 36.14
C LEU A 508 28.48 -11.61 37.62
N ARG A 509 28.48 -10.39 38.17
CA ARG A 509 28.84 -10.13 39.57
C ARG A 509 27.73 -10.53 40.55
N THR A 510 26.46 -10.46 40.12
CA THR A 510 25.29 -10.73 40.97
C THR A 510 24.76 -12.16 40.76
N THR A 511 23.95 -12.35 39.73
CA THR A 511 23.09 -13.52 39.49
C THR A 511 23.87 -14.76 39.06
N PHE A 512 24.99 -14.58 38.35
CA PHE A 512 25.77 -15.69 37.78
C PHE A 512 27.09 -15.97 38.49
N ARG A 513 27.48 -15.21 39.53
CA ARG A 513 28.78 -15.31 40.22
C ARG A 513 29.19 -16.74 40.62
N LYS A 514 28.24 -17.60 40.96
CA LYS A 514 28.49 -19.00 41.42
C LYS A 514 28.25 -20.06 40.34
N LYS A 515 27.87 -19.68 39.12
CA LYS A 515 27.43 -20.58 38.04
C LYS A 515 28.41 -20.52 36.87
N LYS A 516 29.41 -21.40 36.88
CA LYS A 516 30.52 -21.36 35.92
C LYS A 516 30.04 -21.51 34.46
N ASP A 517 29.10 -22.42 34.19
CA ASP A 517 28.64 -22.69 32.83
C ASP A 517 27.83 -21.53 32.23
N LEU A 518 26.93 -20.93 33.01
CA LEU A 518 26.16 -19.76 32.57
C LEU A 518 27.04 -18.50 32.48
N SER A 519 28.04 -18.36 33.37
CA SER A 519 29.02 -17.27 33.29
C SER A 519 29.84 -17.32 32.01
N ARG A 520 30.10 -18.53 31.47
CA ARG A 520 30.77 -18.69 30.17
C ARG A 520 29.95 -18.07 29.04
N ILE A 521 28.64 -18.33 28.99
CA ILE A 521 27.74 -17.77 27.95
C ILE A 521 27.76 -16.23 27.97
N LEU A 522 27.70 -15.61 29.16
CA LEU A 522 27.81 -14.16 29.28
C LEU A 522 29.19 -13.63 28.86
N SER A 523 30.26 -14.40 29.11
CA SER A 523 31.61 -14.06 28.65
C SER A 523 31.72 -14.16 27.12
N ASP A 524 31.09 -15.16 26.51
CA ASP A 524 31.08 -15.34 25.06
C ASP A 524 30.35 -14.17 24.38
N MET A 525 29.22 -13.72 24.92
CA MET A 525 28.53 -12.50 24.45
C MET A 525 29.45 -11.27 24.50
N ARG A 526 30.26 -11.16 25.56
CA ARG A 526 31.24 -10.07 25.72
C ARG A 526 32.36 -10.14 24.71
N THR A 527 32.94 -11.31 24.50
CA THR A 527 33.99 -11.51 23.50
C THR A 527 33.49 -11.25 22.09
N LEU A 528 32.22 -11.55 21.82
CA LEU A 528 31.63 -11.44 20.48
C LEU A 528 31.35 -10.00 20.05
N SER A 529 30.82 -9.17 20.94
CA SER A 529 30.31 -7.84 20.59
C SER A 529 30.90 -6.67 21.35
N ALA A 530 31.70 -6.88 22.41
CA ALA A 530 32.29 -5.76 23.14
C ALA A 530 33.43 -5.12 22.34
N ASP A 531 33.26 -3.84 22.00
CA ASP A 531 34.32 -3.02 21.44
C ASP A 531 35.13 -2.38 22.59
N TRP A 532 36.20 -3.07 22.99
CA TRP A 532 37.09 -2.60 24.06
C TRP A 532 38.01 -1.49 23.56
N MET A 533 38.03 -0.36 24.26
CA MET A 533 39.04 0.68 24.00
C MET A 533 40.44 0.11 24.27
N ALA A 534 41.41 0.45 23.42
CA ALA A 534 42.78 -0.09 23.43
C ALA A 534 43.52 0.01 24.79
N ASN A 535 43.03 0.86 25.71
CA ASN A 535 43.59 1.08 27.05
C ASN A 535 42.74 0.51 28.20
N THR A 536 41.65 -0.22 27.89
CA THR A 536 40.70 -0.79 28.88
C THR A 536 40.66 -2.31 28.91
N SER A 537 41.47 -2.98 28.08
CA SER A 537 41.67 -4.44 28.15
C SER A 537 42.42 -4.80 29.44
N LYS A 538 41.70 -4.81 30.56
CA LYS A 538 42.17 -5.48 31.77
C LYS A 538 42.38 -6.95 31.39
N THR A 539 43.64 -7.36 31.36
CA THR A 539 44.06 -8.74 31.16
C THR A 539 43.34 -9.61 32.19
N GLU A 540 42.79 -10.74 31.78
CA GLU A 540 41.93 -11.65 32.55
C GLU A 540 42.58 -12.28 33.80
N SER A 541 43.69 -11.74 34.30
CA SER A 541 44.55 -12.33 35.32
C SER A 541 44.59 -11.60 36.68
N GLU A 542 43.67 -10.67 36.97
CA GLU A 542 43.50 -10.17 38.35
C GLU A 542 42.22 -10.73 39.01
N PRO A 543 42.33 -11.37 40.19
CA PRO A 543 41.16 -11.79 40.95
C PRO A 543 40.37 -10.54 41.33
N LEU A 544 39.10 -10.47 40.90
CA LEU A 544 38.15 -9.40 41.22
C LEU A 544 38.24 -9.04 42.70
N GLN A 545 38.90 -7.91 43.00
CA GLN A 545 39.19 -7.50 44.36
C GLN A 545 37.90 -7.24 45.15
N HIS A 546 37.93 -7.75 46.37
CA HIS A 546 36.97 -7.54 47.44
C HIS A 546 36.77 -6.04 47.75
N GLY A 547 35.51 -5.63 47.89
CA GLY A 547 35.11 -4.59 48.85
C GLY A 547 34.80 -3.20 48.29
N GLY A 548 33.53 -2.83 48.34
CA GLY A 548 33.13 -1.53 48.93
C GLY A 548 33.16 -0.25 48.09
N GLN A 549 33.29 -0.28 46.77
CA GLN A 549 33.05 0.91 45.94
C GLN A 549 31.93 0.64 44.94
N GLU A 550 30.89 1.47 44.97
CA GLU A 550 29.84 1.54 43.95
C GLU A 550 30.51 1.59 42.57
N SER A 551 30.39 0.50 41.81
CA SER A 551 31.15 0.31 40.60
C SER A 551 30.64 1.27 39.53
N LYS A 552 31.38 2.37 39.29
CA LYS A 552 31.22 3.17 38.07
C LYS A 552 31.30 2.21 36.88
N GLY A 553 30.30 2.27 36.00
CA GLY A 553 30.23 1.43 34.78
C GLY A 553 31.48 1.60 33.92
N ASN A 554 31.73 0.62 33.04
CA ASN A 554 32.78 0.76 32.05
C ASN A 554 32.42 1.91 31.11
N PHE A 555 33.36 2.85 30.97
CA PHE A 555 33.20 4.00 30.10
C PHE A 555 33.65 3.64 28.68
N PHE A 556 32.77 3.86 27.71
CA PHE A 556 33.03 3.64 26.28
C PHE A 556 32.54 4.84 25.47
N TYR A 557 33.11 5.03 24.28
CA TYR A 557 32.66 6.04 23.33
C TYR A 557 31.80 5.37 22.25
N PRO A 558 30.53 5.76 22.08
CA PRO A 558 29.71 5.32 20.96
C PRO A 558 30.40 5.60 19.61
N ARG A 559 30.26 4.68 18.67
CA ARG A 559 30.77 4.81 17.30
C ARG A 559 29.59 4.71 16.33
N PRO A 560 29.60 5.44 15.19
CA PRO A 560 28.59 5.31 14.15
C PRO A 560 28.82 4.02 13.33
N VAL A 561 28.70 2.87 14.00
CA VAL A 561 28.92 1.55 13.39
C VAL A 561 27.81 0.61 13.81
N ALA A 562 27.11 0.08 12.81
CA ALA A 562 26.05 -0.90 13.01
C ALA A 562 26.59 -2.28 13.41
N PRO A 563 25.90 -3.04 14.28
CA PRO A 563 26.18 -4.46 14.47
C PRO A 563 25.86 -5.24 13.19
N THR A 564 26.67 -6.24 12.86
CA THR A 564 26.36 -7.09 11.68
C THR A 564 25.18 -8.01 11.97
N ALA A 565 24.45 -8.43 10.93
CA ALA A 565 23.37 -9.41 11.06
C ALA A 565 23.83 -10.70 11.75
N ALA A 566 25.09 -11.11 11.53
CA ALA A 566 25.71 -12.24 12.21
C ALA A 566 25.94 -11.99 13.72
N GLN A 567 26.38 -10.79 14.12
CA GLN A 567 26.52 -10.44 15.53
C GLN A 567 25.16 -10.45 16.24
N VAL A 568 24.13 -9.87 15.61
CA VAL A 568 22.75 -9.89 16.12
C VAL A 568 22.26 -11.33 16.28
N HIS A 569 22.43 -12.15 15.24
CA HIS A 569 22.07 -13.58 15.26
C HIS A 569 22.75 -14.34 16.39
N CYS A 570 24.07 -14.16 16.56
CA CYS A 570 24.82 -14.85 17.60
C CYS A 570 24.44 -14.37 19.01
N LEU A 571 24.21 -13.07 19.21
CA LEU A 571 23.73 -12.53 20.49
C LEU A 571 22.36 -13.09 20.85
N GLN A 572 21.42 -13.14 19.91
CA GLN A 572 20.10 -13.74 20.12
C GLN A 572 20.20 -15.22 20.49
N PHE A 573 21.08 -15.98 19.81
CA PHE A 573 21.35 -17.37 20.15
C PHE A 573 21.87 -17.52 21.59
N LEU A 574 22.89 -16.75 21.97
CA LEU A 574 23.47 -16.84 23.31
C LEU A 574 22.47 -16.43 24.41
N ILE A 575 21.61 -15.43 24.15
CA ILE A 575 20.55 -15.02 25.10
C ILE A 575 19.51 -16.14 25.24
N TYR A 576 19.13 -16.74 24.11
CA TYR A 576 18.21 -17.87 24.11
C TYR A 576 18.77 -19.08 24.87
N GLU A 577 20.05 -19.41 24.65
CA GLU A 577 20.75 -20.48 25.37
C GLU A 577 20.79 -20.20 26.89
N LEU A 578 21.08 -18.95 27.28
CA LEU A 578 21.13 -18.51 28.67
C LEU A 578 19.78 -18.69 29.40
N VAL A 579 18.68 -18.29 28.76
CA VAL A 579 17.34 -18.30 29.38
C VAL A 579 16.73 -19.70 29.36
N SER A 580 16.76 -20.35 28.20
CA SER A 580 16.18 -21.67 28.02
C SER A 580 17.01 -22.76 28.70
N GLY A 581 18.29 -22.51 28.96
CA GLY A 581 19.24 -23.53 29.44
C GLY A 581 19.32 -24.71 28.48
N GLY A 582 19.06 -24.42 27.19
CA GLY A 582 19.03 -25.42 26.15
C GLY A 582 17.80 -26.34 26.07
N ASN A 583 16.89 -26.27 27.04
CA ASN A 583 15.79 -27.25 27.12
C ASN A 583 14.51 -26.71 26.48
N LEU A 584 14.21 -27.18 25.26
CA LEU A 584 13.02 -26.85 24.47
C LEU A 584 11.68 -27.21 25.14
N ARG A 585 11.70 -27.96 26.24
CA ARG A 585 10.51 -28.49 26.91
C ARG A 585 10.10 -27.72 28.16
N LYS A 586 10.74 -26.59 28.48
CA LYS A 586 10.35 -25.79 29.67
C LYS A 586 8.91 -25.26 29.51
N PRO A 587 8.00 -25.56 30.46
CA PRO A 587 6.65 -25.02 30.44
C PRO A 587 6.69 -23.52 30.81
N GLY A 588 6.20 -22.66 29.93
CA GLY A 588 6.10 -21.22 30.22
C GLY A 588 6.67 -20.26 29.16
N GLY A 589 7.11 -20.77 28.00
CA GLY A 589 7.55 -19.91 26.91
C GLY A 589 9.01 -19.47 26.97
N LEU A 590 9.44 -18.63 26.01
CA LEU A 590 10.86 -18.30 25.79
C LEU A 590 11.50 -17.57 26.98
N PHE A 591 10.73 -16.69 27.65
CA PHE A 591 11.13 -15.95 28.85
C PHE A 591 10.32 -16.32 30.10
N GLY A 592 9.75 -17.53 30.13
CA GLY A 592 8.92 -17.99 31.25
C GLY A 592 9.66 -18.05 32.60
N ASN A 593 9.02 -17.53 33.66
CA ASN A 593 9.53 -17.55 35.05
C ASN A 593 9.51 -18.94 35.72
N SER A 594 9.06 -19.99 35.03
CA SER A 594 8.85 -21.33 35.58
C SER A 594 10.18 -22.07 35.78
N GLY A 595 10.93 -21.74 36.82
CA GLY A 595 12.15 -22.44 37.22
C GLY A 595 13.44 -21.91 36.58
N SER A 596 13.42 -20.70 36.02
CA SER A 596 14.67 -20.02 35.63
C SER A 596 15.40 -19.54 36.88
N GLU A 597 16.70 -19.80 36.87
CA GLU A 597 17.62 -19.55 37.98
C GLU A 597 18.13 -18.08 37.98
N ILE A 598 17.42 -17.23 37.24
CA ILE A 598 17.72 -15.84 36.87
C ILE A 598 16.74 -14.93 37.61
N SER A 599 17.21 -13.77 38.09
CA SER A 599 16.32 -12.81 38.76
C SER A 599 15.27 -12.24 37.79
N VAL A 600 14.07 -11.90 38.28
CA VAL A 600 13.00 -11.33 37.43
C VAL A 600 13.44 -10.03 36.73
N SER A 601 14.25 -9.22 37.43
CA SER A 601 14.82 -7.98 36.87
C SER A 601 15.76 -8.26 35.71
N ASP A 602 16.69 -9.21 35.87
CA ASP A 602 17.64 -9.56 34.82
C ASP A 602 16.93 -10.24 33.65
N MET A 603 15.92 -11.06 33.93
CA MET A 603 15.12 -11.71 32.89
C MET A 603 14.43 -10.68 32.00
N LYS A 604 13.80 -9.66 32.60
CA LYS A 604 13.16 -8.57 31.85
C LYS A 604 14.17 -7.79 31.01
N GLN A 605 15.40 -7.58 31.51
CA GLN A 605 16.46 -6.91 30.73
C GLN A 605 16.90 -7.75 29.53
N LEU A 606 17.06 -9.07 29.71
CA LEU A 606 17.38 -10.00 28.63
C LEU A 606 16.27 -10.03 27.58
N GLU A 607 15.01 -10.12 28.01
CA GLU A 607 13.82 -10.11 27.15
C GLU A 607 13.74 -8.83 26.32
N THR A 608 13.85 -7.67 26.98
CA THR A 608 13.76 -6.36 26.31
C THR A 608 14.88 -6.20 25.27
N PHE A 609 16.12 -6.55 25.62
CA PHE A 609 17.24 -6.46 24.68
C PHE A 609 17.12 -7.46 23.53
N PHE A 610 16.62 -8.67 23.80
CA PHE A 610 16.40 -9.70 22.81
C PHE A 610 15.45 -9.26 21.68
N TYR A 611 14.35 -8.59 22.02
CA TYR A 611 13.41 -8.05 21.02
C TYR A 611 13.95 -6.80 20.32
N LYS A 612 14.70 -5.94 21.03
CA LYS A 612 15.40 -4.81 20.42
C LYS A 612 16.40 -5.25 19.34
N LEU A 613 17.13 -6.33 19.57
CA LEU A 613 18.07 -6.90 18.59
C LEU A 613 17.42 -7.20 17.24
N SER A 614 16.20 -7.77 17.24
CA SER A 614 15.45 -7.99 16.00
C SER A 614 15.07 -6.68 15.33
N PHE A 615 14.58 -5.71 16.11
CA PHE A 615 14.12 -4.43 15.59
C PHE A 615 15.26 -3.56 15.03
N PHE A 616 16.48 -3.69 15.58
CA PHE A 616 17.66 -3.03 15.02
C PHE A 616 17.85 -3.37 13.54
N LEU A 617 17.60 -4.61 13.11
CA LEU A 617 17.74 -4.99 11.71
C LEU A 617 16.81 -4.19 10.79
N HIS A 618 15.57 -3.89 11.23
CA HIS A 618 14.66 -3.03 10.49
C HIS A 618 15.17 -1.58 10.38
N ILE A 619 15.80 -1.07 11.44
CA ILE A 619 16.40 0.28 11.44
C ILE A 619 17.64 0.34 10.54
N LEU A 620 18.46 -0.71 10.56
CA LEU A 620 19.60 -0.83 9.64
C LEU A 620 19.15 -0.90 8.18
N ASP A 621 17.96 -1.47 7.94
CA ASP A 621 17.26 -1.45 6.66
C ASP A 621 16.27 -0.31 6.52
N TYR A 622 16.70 0.90 6.87
CA TYR A 622 15.83 2.05 6.94
C TYR A 622 14.96 2.23 5.70
N THR A 623 15.58 2.36 4.53
CA THR A 623 14.89 2.63 3.26
C THR A 623 14.00 1.46 2.82
N VAL A 624 14.47 0.21 2.98
CA VAL A 624 13.66 -0.97 2.62
C VAL A 624 12.46 -1.12 3.55
N THR A 625 12.64 -0.87 4.86
CA THR A 625 11.57 -0.91 5.85
C THR A 625 10.54 0.18 5.57
N VAL A 626 10.94 1.44 5.38
CA VAL A 626 9.99 2.52 5.03
C VAL A 626 9.22 2.20 3.75
N THR A 627 9.91 1.71 2.71
CA THR A 627 9.26 1.34 1.43
C THR A 627 8.23 0.23 1.63
N THR A 628 8.57 -0.82 2.40
CA THR A 628 7.66 -1.93 2.70
C THR A 628 6.47 -1.47 3.54
N LEU A 629 6.70 -0.58 4.50
CA LEU A 629 5.66 -0.06 5.40
C LEU A 629 4.73 0.96 4.73
N THR A 630 5.09 1.47 3.55
CA THR A 630 4.32 2.44 2.78
C THR A 630 3.75 1.87 1.48
N ASP A 631 4.00 0.58 1.19
CA ASP A 631 3.47 -0.13 0.02
C ASP A 631 1.96 -0.39 0.20
N LEU A 632 1.16 0.28 -0.63
CA LEU A 632 -0.29 0.11 -0.72
C LEU A 632 -0.71 -0.46 -2.08
N GLY A 633 0.24 -1.01 -2.85
CA GLY A 633 0.02 -1.52 -4.20
C GLY A 633 -0.95 -2.69 -4.26
N PHE A 634 -1.16 -3.37 -3.14
CA PHE A 634 -2.15 -4.45 -3.01
C PHE A 634 -3.60 -3.99 -3.26
N LEU A 635 -3.90 -2.69 -3.20
CA LEU A 635 -5.24 -2.14 -3.42
C LEU A 635 -5.71 -2.20 -4.89
N TRP A 636 -4.79 -2.34 -5.86
CA TRP A 636 -5.12 -2.38 -7.29
C TRP A 636 -5.41 -3.80 -7.81
N PHE A 637 -4.67 -4.79 -7.32
CA PHE A 637 -4.71 -6.15 -7.85
C PHE A 637 -6.05 -6.85 -7.57
N ARG A 638 -6.49 -7.68 -8.52
CA ARG A 638 -7.82 -8.32 -8.52
C ARG A 638 -7.89 -9.63 -9.32
N GLU A 639 -6.77 -10.34 -9.43
CA GLU A 639 -6.63 -11.56 -10.24
C GLU A 639 -7.55 -12.72 -9.84
N PHE A 640 -7.92 -12.83 -8.57
CA PHE A 640 -8.88 -13.84 -8.11
C PHE A 640 -10.28 -13.53 -8.64
N TYR A 641 -10.68 -12.27 -8.55
CA TYR A 641 -12.01 -11.84 -8.97
C TYR A 641 -12.20 -11.81 -10.49
N LEU A 642 -11.12 -11.53 -11.25
CA LEU A 642 -11.12 -11.67 -12.71
C LEU A 642 -11.44 -13.10 -13.14
N GLU A 643 -10.82 -14.09 -12.48
CA GLU A 643 -11.07 -15.51 -12.76
C GLU A 643 -12.51 -15.90 -12.37
N SER A 644 -12.95 -15.52 -11.18
CA SER A 644 -14.30 -15.83 -10.67
C SER A 644 -15.40 -15.22 -11.55
N SER A 645 -15.22 -13.98 -12.01
CA SER A 645 -16.20 -13.25 -12.82
C SER A 645 -16.09 -13.55 -14.33
N ARG A 646 -15.06 -14.28 -14.76
CA ARG A 646 -14.78 -14.62 -16.17
C ARG A 646 -14.64 -13.41 -17.08
N VAL A 647 -14.02 -12.34 -16.59
CA VAL A 647 -13.72 -11.12 -17.34
C VAL A 647 -12.22 -10.94 -17.51
N ILE A 648 -11.80 -10.23 -18.56
CA ILE A 648 -10.39 -9.94 -18.81
C ILE A 648 -9.90 -8.85 -17.85
N GLN A 649 -10.68 -7.80 -17.67
CA GLN A 649 -10.41 -6.72 -16.73
C GLN A 649 -11.73 -6.06 -16.27
N PHE A 650 -11.74 -5.47 -15.08
CA PHE A 650 -12.86 -4.66 -14.57
C PHE A 650 -12.75 -3.20 -15.03
N PRO A 651 -13.87 -2.46 -15.14
CA PRO A 651 -13.84 -1.04 -15.43
C PRO A 651 -13.20 -0.25 -14.28
N ILE A 652 -12.69 0.95 -14.58
CA ILE A 652 -11.98 1.82 -13.62
C ILE A 652 -12.84 2.19 -12.40
N GLU A 653 -14.17 2.19 -12.54
CA GLU A 653 -15.11 2.43 -11.43
C GLU A 653 -15.06 1.35 -10.32
N CYS A 654 -14.43 0.22 -10.61
CA CYS A 654 -14.18 -0.87 -9.65
C CYS A 654 -12.72 -0.87 -9.16
N SER A 655 -11.90 0.07 -9.61
CA SER A 655 -10.51 0.21 -9.16
C SER A 655 -10.46 1.11 -7.93
N LEU A 656 -9.98 0.57 -6.81
CA LEU A 656 -9.89 1.32 -5.55
C LEU A 656 -9.10 2.64 -5.71
N PRO A 657 -7.89 2.66 -6.33
CA PRO A 657 -7.18 3.91 -6.56
C PRO A 657 -8.04 4.98 -7.25
N TRP A 658 -8.71 4.62 -8.36
CA TRP A 658 -9.58 5.56 -9.07
C TRP A 658 -10.80 5.97 -8.26
N MET A 659 -11.47 5.04 -7.56
CA MET A 659 -12.61 5.35 -6.70
C MET A 659 -12.27 6.40 -5.63
N LEU A 660 -11.02 6.40 -5.13
CA LEU A 660 -10.54 7.38 -4.17
C LEU A 660 -10.30 8.75 -4.84
N VAL A 661 -9.65 8.78 -6.01
CA VAL A 661 -9.46 10.02 -6.79
C VAL A 661 -10.80 10.64 -7.14
N ASP A 662 -11.71 9.83 -7.68
CA ASP A 662 -13.02 10.26 -8.13
C ASP A 662 -13.85 10.84 -6.98
N HIS A 663 -13.80 10.19 -5.82
CA HIS A 663 -14.43 10.72 -4.60
C HIS A 663 -13.86 12.08 -4.18
N VAL A 664 -12.53 12.27 -4.25
CA VAL A 664 -11.90 13.56 -3.91
C VAL A 664 -12.39 14.66 -4.85
N VAL A 665 -12.43 14.40 -6.16
CA VAL A 665 -12.92 15.34 -7.18
C VAL A 665 -14.39 15.72 -6.94
N GLU A 666 -15.24 14.74 -6.63
CA GLU A 666 -16.69 14.95 -6.49
C GLU A 666 -17.10 15.54 -5.13
N SER A 667 -16.36 15.25 -4.06
CA SER A 667 -16.75 15.58 -2.68
C SER A 667 -16.84 17.09 -2.36
N GLN A 668 -16.31 17.95 -3.24
CA GLN A 668 -16.18 19.41 -3.05
C GLN A 668 -15.57 19.82 -1.68
N ASN A 669 -14.87 18.89 -1.01
CA ASN A 669 -14.27 19.15 0.29
C ASN A 669 -12.92 19.83 0.10
N THR A 670 -12.84 21.09 0.52
CA THR A 670 -11.66 21.95 0.39
C THR A 670 -10.38 21.33 0.94
N GLY A 671 -10.46 20.50 1.99
CA GLY A 671 -9.28 19.86 2.59
C GLY A 671 -8.77 18.64 1.82
N LEU A 672 -9.66 17.89 1.15
CA LEU A 672 -9.28 16.66 0.44
C LEU A 672 -8.69 16.93 -0.94
N ILE A 673 -9.05 18.07 -1.55
CA ILE A 673 -8.59 18.40 -2.91
C ILE A 673 -7.06 18.53 -2.99
N GLU A 674 -6.42 18.97 -1.91
CA GLU A 674 -4.96 19.03 -1.79
C GLU A 674 -4.33 17.63 -1.75
N SER A 675 -5.09 16.57 -1.50
CA SER A 675 -4.59 15.18 -1.50
C SER A 675 -4.96 14.41 -2.77
N ILE A 676 -5.47 15.07 -3.81
CA ILE A 676 -5.99 14.40 -5.02
C ILE A 676 -4.95 13.55 -5.77
N LEU A 677 -3.67 13.88 -5.66
CA LEU A 677 -2.57 13.14 -6.29
C LEU A 677 -2.10 11.96 -5.44
N ILE A 678 -2.41 11.92 -4.15
CA ILE A 678 -1.96 10.86 -3.25
C ILE A 678 -2.46 9.47 -3.68
N PRO A 679 -3.74 9.26 -4.05
CA PRO A 679 -4.16 7.94 -4.51
C PRO A 679 -3.47 7.47 -5.79
N PHE A 680 -2.88 8.38 -6.60
CA PHE A 680 -2.08 7.97 -7.75
C PHE A 680 -0.76 7.31 -7.35
N ASP A 681 -0.26 7.54 -6.13
CA ASP A 681 0.91 6.83 -5.63
C ASP A 681 0.63 5.34 -5.40
N ILE A 682 -0.63 4.95 -5.27
CA ILE A 682 -0.99 3.53 -5.23
C ILE A 682 -0.65 2.87 -6.58
N TYR A 683 -0.80 3.56 -7.72
CA TYR A 683 -0.36 3.02 -9.02
C TYR A 683 1.16 2.86 -9.09
N ASN A 684 1.92 3.79 -8.48
CA ASN A 684 3.38 3.65 -8.36
C ASN A 684 3.77 2.40 -7.57
N ASP A 685 3.11 2.18 -6.42
CA ASP A 685 3.31 0.99 -5.59
C ASP A 685 2.94 -0.29 -6.34
N SER A 686 1.76 -0.32 -6.97
CA SER A 686 1.30 -1.49 -7.74
C SER A 686 2.23 -1.82 -8.90
N ALA A 687 2.75 -0.80 -9.59
CA ALA A 687 3.70 -1.00 -10.69
C ALA A 687 5.04 -1.56 -10.19
N GLN A 688 5.56 -1.01 -9.09
CA GLN A 688 6.75 -1.55 -8.44
C GLN A 688 6.55 -3.01 -8.01
N HIS A 689 5.40 -3.30 -7.40
CA HIS A 689 5.03 -4.65 -6.95
C HIS A 689 4.90 -5.62 -8.15
N ALA A 690 4.28 -5.19 -9.24
CA ALA A 690 4.13 -5.99 -10.47
C ALA A 690 5.49 -6.33 -11.11
N LEU A 691 6.41 -5.37 -11.18
CA LEU A 691 7.72 -5.53 -11.82
C LEU A 691 8.74 -6.28 -10.95
N VAL A 692 8.81 -5.95 -9.65
CA VAL A 692 9.88 -6.44 -8.76
C VAL A 692 9.45 -7.68 -7.98
N VAL A 693 8.22 -7.71 -7.47
CA VAL A 693 7.72 -8.81 -6.64
C VAL A 693 7.10 -9.91 -7.51
N LEU A 694 6.08 -9.57 -8.32
CA LEU A 694 5.37 -10.55 -9.16
C LEU A 694 6.13 -10.90 -10.44
N LYS A 695 7.04 -10.02 -10.88
CA LYS A 695 7.83 -10.15 -12.11
C LYS A 695 6.97 -10.39 -13.36
N GLN A 696 5.80 -9.75 -13.44
CA GLN A 696 4.87 -9.90 -14.55
C GLN A 696 4.72 -8.60 -15.36
N ARG A 697 5.07 -8.67 -16.64
CA ARG A 697 4.96 -7.53 -17.56
C ARG A 697 3.52 -7.13 -17.85
N PHE A 698 2.64 -8.11 -18.12
CA PHE A 698 1.25 -7.79 -18.52
C PHE A 698 0.47 -7.05 -17.42
N LEU A 699 0.78 -7.33 -16.14
CA LEU A 699 0.19 -6.58 -15.03
C LEU A 699 0.64 -5.11 -15.04
N TYR A 700 1.92 -4.85 -15.31
CA TYR A 700 2.41 -3.49 -15.48
C TYR A 700 1.74 -2.80 -16.68
N ASP A 701 1.59 -3.49 -17.81
CA ASP A 701 0.93 -2.94 -19.01
C ASP A 701 -0.53 -2.55 -18.71
N GLU A 702 -1.24 -3.33 -17.88
CA GLU A 702 -2.60 -3.01 -17.43
C GLU A 702 -2.66 -1.86 -16.42
N ILE A 703 -1.72 -1.81 -15.46
CA ILE A 703 -1.58 -0.70 -14.51
C ILE A 703 -1.31 0.60 -15.26
N GLU A 704 -0.41 0.55 -16.25
CA GLU A 704 -0.04 1.69 -17.10
C GLU A 704 -1.24 2.20 -17.90
N ALA A 705 -1.95 1.31 -18.60
CA ALA A 705 -3.13 1.68 -19.37
C ALA A 705 -4.24 2.28 -18.48
N GLU A 706 -4.43 1.75 -17.27
CA GLU A 706 -5.40 2.29 -16.32
C GLU A 706 -4.97 3.66 -15.77
N ALA A 707 -3.72 3.79 -15.35
CA ALA A 707 -3.19 5.04 -14.80
C ALA A 707 -3.24 6.17 -15.84
N ASP A 708 -2.89 5.89 -17.10
CA ASP A 708 -2.97 6.87 -18.19
C ASP A 708 -4.42 7.35 -18.41
N LEU A 709 -5.38 6.41 -18.50
CA LEU A 709 -6.81 6.74 -18.63
C LEU A 709 -7.33 7.56 -17.43
N CYS A 710 -7.01 7.12 -16.22
CA CYS A 710 -7.41 7.79 -14.99
C CYS A 710 -6.78 9.19 -14.87
N PHE A 711 -5.53 9.36 -15.27
CA PHE A 711 -4.85 10.65 -15.24
C PHE A 711 -5.44 11.63 -16.26
N ASP A 712 -5.76 11.18 -17.47
CA ASP A 712 -6.48 11.99 -18.46
C ASP A 712 -7.86 12.43 -17.93
N GLN A 713 -8.60 11.51 -17.30
CA GLN A 713 -9.89 11.84 -16.67
C GLN A 713 -9.73 12.80 -15.49
N LEU A 714 -8.70 12.64 -14.67
CA LEU A 714 -8.37 13.58 -13.60
C LEU A 714 -8.16 14.98 -14.16
N VAL A 715 -7.26 15.14 -15.13
CA VAL A 715 -6.92 16.46 -15.71
C VAL A 715 -8.19 17.12 -16.28
N LEU A 716 -9.05 16.34 -16.94
CA LEU A 716 -10.33 16.82 -17.45
C LEU A 716 -11.25 17.30 -16.32
N LYS A 717 -11.56 16.44 -15.34
CA LYS A 717 -12.50 16.78 -14.26
C LYS A 717 -11.98 17.89 -13.35
N LEU A 718 -10.68 17.88 -13.06
CA LEU A 718 -10.01 18.90 -12.25
C LEU A 718 -10.02 20.26 -12.96
N SER A 719 -9.70 20.31 -14.25
CA SER A 719 -9.74 21.55 -15.04
C SER A 719 -11.17 22.12 -15.13
N GLU A 720 -12.18 21.26 -15.35
CA GLU A 720 -13.58 21.68 -15.33
C GLU A 720 -13.98 22.25 -13.96
N THR A 721 -13.51 21.64 -12.87
CA THR A 721 -13.79 22.09 -11.49
C THR A 721 -13.10 23.43 -11.19
N ILE A 722 -11.82 23.57 -11.55
CA ILE A 722 -11.04 24.81 -11.41
C ILE A 722 -11.72 25.93 -12.20
N PHE A 723 -12.00 25.71 -13.49
CA PHE A 723 -12.67 26.70 -14.33
C PHE A 723 -14.02 27.13 -13.75
N THR A 724 -14.83 26.17 -13.29
CA THR A 724 -16.14 26.43 -12.68
C THR A 724 -16.01 27.26 -11.41
N TYR A 725 -15.02 26.96 -10.56
CA TYR A 725 -14.76 27.70 -9.33
C TYR A 725 -14.34 29.15 -9.60
N TYR A 726 -13.31 29.36 -10.41
CA TYR A 726 -12.80 30.71 -10.71
C TYR A 726 -13.83 31.56 -11.45
N LYS A 727 -14.65 30.95 -12.32
CA LYS A 727 -15.74 31.66 -12.98
C LYS A 727 -16.88 32.01 -12.04
N SER A 728 -17.19 31.15 -11.07
CA SER A 728 -18.15 31.48 -10.00
C SER A 728 -17.63 32.61 -9.12
N TRP A 729 -16.33 32.59 -8.79
CA TRP A 729 -15.69 33.62 -7.99
C TRP A 729 -15.70 34.97 -8.71
N ALA A 730 -15.31 35.01 -10.00
CA ALA A 730 -15.37 36.22 -10.80
C ALA A 730 -16.79 36.78 -10.91
N ALA A 731 -17.79 35.92 -11.11
CA ALA A 731 -19.19 36.33 -11.14
C ALA A 731 -19.66 36.90 -9.78
N SER A 732 -19.17 36.34 -8.66
CA SER A 732 -19.45 36.81 -7.31
C SER A 732 -18.89 38.21 -7.05
N GLU A 733 -17.67 38.51 -7.52
CA GLU A 733 -17.05 39.83 -7.37
C GLU A 733 -17.70 40.92 -8.24
N LEU A 734 -18.25 40.54 -9.41
CA LEU A 734 -18.91 41.46 -10.33
C LEU A 734 -20.41 41.67 -10.03
N LEU A 735 -20.98 40.93 -9.08
CA LEU A 735 -22.38 41.08 -8.65
C LEU A 735 -22.57 42.36 -7.82
N ASP A 736 -23.63 43.12 -8.12
CA ASP A 736 -23.94 44.37 -7.39
C ASP A 736 -24.23 44.08 -5.90
N PRO A 737 -23.46 44.67 -4.96
CA PRO A 737 -23.69 44.52 -3.52
C PRO A 737 -25.10 44.94 -3.09
N SER A 738 -25.69 45.92 -3.76
CA SER A 738 -27.05 46.43 -3.48
C SER A 738 -28.12 45.37 -3.77
N PHE A 739 -27.89 44.55 -4.80
CA PHE A 739 -28.76 43.43 -5.15
C PHE A 739 -28.65 42.30 -4.12
N LEU A 740 -27.44 41.98 -3.65
CA LEU A 740 -27.23 40.98 -2.60
C LEU A 740 -27.91 41.36 -1.28
N PHE A 741 -27.86 42.66 -0.91
CA PHE A 741 -28.53 43.17 0.29
C PHE A 741 -30.06 43.11 0.20
N ALA A 742 -30.63 43.23 -1.02
CA ALA A 742 -32.07 43.14 -1.25
C ALA A 742 -32.61 41.70 -1.23
N LEU A 743 -31.74 40.68 -1.30
CA LEU A 743 -32.15 39.28 -1.24
C LEU A 743 -32.08 38.70 0.18
N GLU A 744 -33.20 38.13 0.65
CA GLU A 744 -33.28 37.41 1.94
C GLU A 744 -32.38 36.15 2.01
N ASN A 745 -31.74 35.75 0.91
CA ASN A 745 -30.90 34.54 0.79
C ASN A 745 -29.52 34.84 0.16
N GLY A 746 -28.85 35.92 0.57
CA GLY A 746 -27.53 36.32 0.05
C GLY A 746 -26.44 35.24 0.13
N GLU A 747 -26.47 34.40 1.18
CA GLU A 747 -25.54 33.26 1.37
C GLU A 747 -25.59 32.21 0.25
N LYS A 748 -26.66 32.18 -0.57
CA LYS A 748 -26.75 31.24 -1.70
C LYS A 748 -25.83 31.61 -2.88
N TYR A 749 -25.28 32.83 -2.87
CA TYR A 749 -24.40 33.36 -3.91
C TYR A 749 -22.94 33.48 -3.46
N SER A 750 -22.62 33.12 -2.21
CA SER A 750 -21.23 33.05 -1.74
C SER A 750 -20.57 31.79 -2.29
N VAL A 751 -19.39 31.96 -2.88
CA VAL A 751 -18.56 30.85 -3.37
C VAL A 751 -17.74 30.32 -2.19
N ILE A 752 -17.81 29.01 -1.94
CA ILE A 752 -16.98 28.36 -0.92
C ILE A 752 -15.53 28.40 -1.41
N PRO A 753 -14.58 28.99 -0.66
CA PRO A 753 -13.19 29.04 -1.07
C PRO A 753 -12.60 27.64 -1.26
N MET A 754 -11.95 27.43 -2.40
CA MET A 754 -11.24 26.19 -2.72
C MET A 754 -9.73 26.43 -2.74
N ARG A 755 -8.95 25.39 -2.38
CA ARG A 755 -7.47 25.47 -2.30
C ARG A 755 -6.81 24.79 -3.50
N PHE A 756 -6.72 25.49 -4.63
CA PHE A 756 -6.04 24.99 -5.83
C PHE A 756 -4.57 25.42 -5.94
N ASN A 757 -4.12 26.38 -5.11
CA ASN A 757 -2.80 27.01 -5.24
C ASN A 757 -1.65 26.00 -5.28
N ALA A 758 -1.72 24.95 -4.46
CA ALA A 758 -0.68 23.93 -4.43
C ALA A 758 -0.65 23.12 -5.74
N LEU A 759 -1.83 22.69 -6.23
CA LEU A 759 -1.97 21.93 -7.48
C LEU A 759 -1.54 22.73 -8.70
N LEU A 760 -1.86 24.03 -8.76
CA LEU A 760 -1.49 24.91 -9.88
C LEU A 760 0.03 25.18 -9.96
N LYS A 761 0.78 24.86 -8.90
CA LYS A 761 2.26 24.96 -8.87
C LYS A 761 2.98 23.64 -9.16
N MET A 762 2.25 22.53 -9.30
CA MET A 762 2.85 21.21 -9.56
C MET A 762 3.39 21.12 -10.99
N THR A 763 4.72 21.01 -11.13
CA THR A 763 5.39 20.88 -12.44
C THR A 763 6.05 19.51 -12.63
N ARG A 764 6.21 18.75 -11.56
CA ARG A 764 6.90 17.46 -11.54
C ARG A 764 6.14 16.44 -10.73
N VAL A 765 4.97 16.05 -11.23
CA VAL A 765 4.22 14.90 -10.70
C VAL A 765 4.91 13.63 -11.16
N LYS A 766 5.27 12.74 -10.25
CA LYS A 766 5.98 11.49 -10.58
C LYS A 766 5.00 10.33 -10.65
N LEU A 767 4.77 9.78 -11.83
CA LEU A 767 3.82 8.69 -12.02
C LEU A 767 4.43 7.65 -12.95
N LEU A 768 4.50 6.39 -12.52
CA LEU A 768 5.03 5.25 -13.28
C LEU A 768 6.40 5.53 -13.92
N GLY A 769 7.27 6.23 -13.18
CA GLY A 769 8.60 6.64 -13.62
C GLY A 769 8.65 7.90 -14.52
N ARG A 770 7.50 8.42 -14.98
CA ARG A 770 7.42 9.70 -15.70
C ARG A 770 7.49 10.88 -14.73
N THR A 771 7.92 12.03 -15.24
CA THR A 771 7.75 13.34 -14.59
C THR A 771 6.79 14.15 -15.44
N ILE A 772 5.59 14.42 -14.91
CA ILE A 772 4.48 15.05 -15.61
C ILE A 772 4.30 16.49 -15.09
N ASP A 773 4.24 17.44 -16.02
CA ASP A 773 3.94 18.83 -15.73
C ASP A 773 2.43 19.06 -15.69
N LEU A 774 1.85 18.90 -14.50
CA LEU A 774 0.42 19.08 -14.28
C LEU A 774 -0.02 20.53 -14.56
N ARG A 775 0.82 21.52 -14.24
CA ARG A 775 0.54 22.93 -14.46
C ARG A 775 0.32 23.24 -15.95
N SER A 776 1.18 22.73 -16.83
CA SER A 776 1.01 22.96 -18.28
C SER A 776 -0.21 22.22 -18.84
N LEU A 777 -0.48 20.99 -18.41
CA LEU A 777 -1.68 20.24 -18.82
C LEU A 777 -2.98 20.96 -18.41
N ILE A 778 -3.03 21.48 -17.17
CA ILE A 778 -4.16 22.29 -16.70
C ILE A 778 -4.28 23.57 -17.52
N ALA A 779 -3.17 24.27 -17.79
CA ALA A 779 -3.17 25.52 -18.56
C ALA A 779 -3.68 25.30 -20.00
N GLU A 780 -3.23 24.25 -20.69
CA GLU A 780 -3.69 23.90 -22.04
C GLU A 780 -5.20 23.61 -22.06
N ARG A 781 -5.67 22.83 -21.08
CA ARG A 781 -7.10 22.49 -21.00
C ARG A 781 -7.96 23.70 -20.67
N ILE A 782 -7.50 24.58 -19.77
CA ILE A 782 -8.20 25.82 -19.44
C ILE A 782 -8.23 26.77 -20.64
N ASN A 783 -7.13 26.92 -21.38
CA ASN A 783 -7.09 27.67 -22.64
C ASN A 783 -8.16 27.19 -23.63
N LYS A 784 -8.36 25.87 -23.73
CA LYS A 784 -9.43 25.28 -24.55
C LYS A 784 -10.82 25.63 -24.01
N LEU A 785 -11.04 25.50 -22.70
CA LEU A 785 -12.32 25.83 -22.07
C LEU A 785 -12.70 27.32 -22.24
N PHE A 786 -11.74 28.24 -22.19
CA PHE A 786 -12.00 29.65 -22.47
C PHE A 786 -12.47 29.89 -23.90
N ARG A 787 -11.85 29.25 -24.89
CA ARG A 787 -12.25 29.33 -26.30
C ARG A 787 -13.63 28.70 -26.53
N GLU A 788 -13.85 27.49 -26.01
CA GLU A 788 -15.17 26.82 -26.07
C GLU A 788 -16.26 27.67 -25.38
N ASN A 789 -15.94 28.34 -24.27
CA ASN A 789 -16.91 29.22 -23.61
C ASN A 789 -17.18 30.49 -24.43
N LEU A 790 -16.16 31.13 -25.02
CA LEU A 790 -16.34 32.30 -25.91
C LEU A 790 -17.19 31.94 -27.14
N GLU A 791 -16.89 30.81 -27.79
CA GLU A 791 -17.66 30.30 -28.93
C GLU A 791 -19.13 30.13 -28.55
N PHE A 792 -19.40 29.47 -27.42
CA PHE A 792 -20.76 29.33 -26.90
C PHE A 792 -21.45 30.68 -26.64
N LEU A 793 -20.73 31.68 -26.13
CA LEU A 793 -21.31 33.01 -25.88
C LEU A 793 -21.69 33.71 -27.19
N PHE A 794 -20.90 33.55 -28.25
CA PHE A 794 -21.22 34.09 -29.57
C PHE A 794 -22.38 33.33 -30.23
N ASP A 795 -22.38 32.00 -30.24
CA ASP A 795 -23.50 31.18 -30.73
C ASP A 795 -24.81 31.55 -30.02
N ARG A 796 -24.74 31.79 -28.70
CA ARG A 796 -25.89 32.21 -27.90
C ARG A 796 -26.40 33.58 -28.35
N PHE A 797 -25.52 34.55 -28.56
CA PHE A 797 -25.91 35.87 -29.06
C PHE A 797 -26.56 35.79 -30.45
N GLU A 798 -26.01 34.96 -31.35
CA GLU A 798 -26.54 34.72 -32.69
C GLU A 798 -27.94 34.10 -32.71
N SER A 799 -28.31 33.38 -31.65
CA SER A 799 -29.66 32.83 -31.47
C SER A 799 -30.69 33.81 -30.89
N GLN A 800 -30.27 35.01 -30.47
CA GLN A 800 -31.11 36.00 -29.77
C GLN A 800 -31.25 37.31 -30.55
N ASP A 801 -32.01 38.27 -30.02
CA ASP A 801 -32.16 39.61 -30.61
C ASP A 801 -31.03 40.56 -30.18
N LEU A 802 -30.95 41.73 -30.83
CA LEU A 802 -29.90 42.72 -30.58
C LEU A 802 -29.81 43.15 -29.10
N CYS A 803 -30.91 43.08 -28.34
CA CYS A 803 -30.94 43.41 -26.91
C CYS A 803 -30.05 42.48 -26.06
N ALA A 804 -29.77 41.27 -26.54
CA ALA A 804 -28.89 40.32 -25.88
C ALA A 804 -27.40 40.75 -25.86
N ILE A 805 -27.02 41.82 -26.58
CA ILE A 805 -25.63 42.31 -26.59
C ILE A 805 -25.15 42.74 -25.20
N VAL A 806 -26.05 43.23 -24.34
CA VAL A 806 -25.74 43.60 -22.95
C VAL A 806 -25.48 42.34 -22.11
N GLU A 807 -26.24 41.26 -22.33
CA GLU A 807 -25.98 39.96 -21.68
C GLU A 807 -24.63 39.41 -22.13
N LEU A 808 -24.32 39.48 -23.43
CA LEU A 808 -23.03 39.07 -23.98
C LEU A 808 -21.87 39.84 -23.35
N GLU A 809 -21.95 41.16 -23.29
CA GLU A 809 -20.93 42.02 -22.66
C GLU A 809 -20.67 41.60 -21.22
N LYS A 810 -21.73 41.43 -20.40
CA LYS A 810 -21.57 41.00 -19.00
C LYS A 810 -20.98 39.61 -18.85
N LEU A 811 -21.36 38.65 -19.71
CA LEU A 811 -20.80 37.30 -19.67
C LEU A 811 -19.33 37.26 -20.13
N VAL A 812 -18.96 38.10 -21.10
CA VAL A 812 -17.56 38.27 -21.55
C VAL A 812 -16.74 38.96 -20.48
N ASP A 813 -17.28 39.95 -19.77
CA ASP A 813 -16.59 40.61 -18.64
C ASP A 813 -16.32 39.63 -17.49
N ILE A 814 -17.30 38.79 -17.14
CA ILE A 814 -17.10 37.71 -16.15
C ILE A 814 -15.98 36.77 -16.62
N LEU A 815 -15.97 36.40 -17.90
CA LEU A 815 -14.96 35.51 -18.46
C LEU A 815 -13.57 36.17 -18.46
N ARG A 816 -13.48 37.45 -18.80
CA ARG A 816 -12.23 38.23 -18.72
C ARG A 816 -11.69 38.27 -17.30
N HIS A 817 -12.53 38.59 -16.33
CA HIS A 817 -12.12 38.62 -14.91
C HIS A 817 -11.70 37.23 -14.41
N SER A 818 -12.37 36.17 -14.86
CA SER A 818 -11.97 34.79 -14.56
C SER A 818 -10.57 34.47 -15.12
N HIS A 819 -10.28 34.93 -16.34
CA HIS A 819 -8.96 34.80 -16.99
C HIS A 819 -7.89 35.56 -16.21
N GLU A 820 -8.16 36.78 -15.75
CA GLU A 820 -7.25 37.58 -14.94
C GLU A 820 -6.91 36.93 -13.59
N LEU A 821 -7.90 36.30 -12.93
CA LEU A 821 -7.66 35.56 -11.69
C LEU A 821 -6.77 34.32 -11.91
N LEU A 822 -7.05 33.52 -12.94
CA LEU A 822 -6.29 32.31 -13.25
C LEU A 822 -4.87 32.59 -13.78
N SER A 823 -4.70 33.68 -14.54
CA SER A 823 -3.40 34.07 -15.12
C SER A 823 -2.36 34.48 -14.07
N LYS A 824 -2.76 34.64 -12.80
CA LYS A 824 -1.82 34.84 -11.68
C LYS A 824 -0.99 33.59 -11.39
N ASP A 825 -1.62 32.42 -11.53
CA ASP A 825 -1.01 31.14 -11.19
C ASP A 825 -0.66 30.30 -12.43
N LEU A 826 -1.32 30.51 -13.56
CA LEU A 826 -1.13 29.76 -14.81
C LEU A 826 -0.59 30.62 -15.94
N SER A 827 0.25 30.02 -16.79
CA SER A 827 0.72 30.63 -18.04
C SER A 827 -0.30 30.36 -19.15
N MET A 828 -1.20 31.30 -19.40
CA MET A 828 -2.28 31.20 -20.39
C MET A 828 -2.08 32.18 -21.56
N ASP A 829 -2.76 31.93 -22.70
CA ASP A 829 -2.73 32.89 -23.81
C ASP A 829 -3.41 34.20 -23.38
N SER A 830 -3.05 35.33 -23.99
CA SER A 830 -3.72 36.59 -23.67
C SER A 830 -5.21 36.54 -24.03
N PHE A 831 -6.07 37.04 -23.15
CA PHE A 831 -7.52 37.06 -23.39
C PHE A 831 -7.89 37.79 -24.68
N GLY A 832 -7.18 38.88 -25.01
CA GLY A 832 -7.40 39.63 -26.25
C GLY A 832 -7.16 38.80 -27.50
N LEU A 833 -6.14 37.93 -27.51
CA LEU A 833 -5.91 37.00 -28.62
C LEU A 833 -7.03 35.97 -28.72
N MET A 834 -7.43 35.34 -27.61
CA MET A 834 -8.54 34.38 -27.59
C MET A 834 -9.84 35.01 -28.10
N LEU A 835 -10.15 36.24 -27.67
CA LEU A 835 -11.34 36.97 -28.09
C LEU A 835 -11.31 37.29 -29.59
N ASN A 836 -10.19 37.79 -30.11
CA ASN A 836 -10.04 38.10 -31.52
C ASN A 836 -10.11 36.84 -32.39
N GLU A 837 -9.59 35.71 -31.89
CA GLU A 837 -9.65 34.41 -32.55
C GLU A 837 -11.11 33.98 -32.77
N MET A 838 -11.90 33.99 -31.70
CA MET A 838 -13.33 33.59 -31.73
C MET A 838 -14.22 34.63 -32.44
N GLN A 839 -13.78 35.89 -32.52
CA GLN A 839 -14.42 36.91 -33.35
C GLN A 839 -14.07 36.80 -34.85
N GLU A 840 -13.23 35.83 -35.24
CA GLU A 840 -12.70 35.63 -36.59
C GLU A 840 -11.92 36.86 -37.13
N ASN A 841 -11.29 37.61 -36.21
CA ASN A 841 -10.66 38.91 -36.48
C ASN A 841 -9.12 38.87 -36.45
N ILE A 842 -8.52 37.70 -36.66
CA ILE A 842 -7.05 37.52 -36.65
C ILE A 842 -6.46 37.52 -38.07
N SER A 843 -7.23 37.10 -39.08
CA SER A 843 -6.72 37.05 -40.46
C SER A 843 -6.53 38.46 -41.02
N LEU A 844 -5.43 38.66 -41.77
CA LEU A 844 -5.17 39.90 -42.51
C LEU A 844 -6.24 40.22 -43.57
N ILE A 845 -7.13 39.28 -43.86
CA ILE A 845 -8.20 39.37 -44.86
C ILE A 845 -9.58 39.56 -44.17
N SER A 846 -9.66 39.51 -42.83
CA SER A 846 -10.90 39.74 -42.08
C SER A 846 -11.17 41.25 -41.93
N PHE A 847 -11.98 41.82 -42.82
CA PHE A 847 -12.36 43.23 -42.76
C PHE A 847 -13.57 43.52 -41.86
N SER A 848 -14.23 42.48 -41.34
CA SER A 848 -15.37 42.57 -40.42
C SER A 848 -15.31 41.42 -39.41
N SER A 849 -15.61 41.70 -38.14
CA SER A 849 -15.70 40.66 -37.11
C SER A 849 -17.04 39.92 -37.16
N ARG A 850 -17.06 38.69 -36.63
CA ARG A 850 -18.27 37.88 -36.43
C ARG A 850 -19.37 38.68 -35.70
N LEU A 851 -18.99 39.36 -34.62
CA LEU A 851 -19.90 40.22 -33.85
C LEU A 851 -20.47 41.38 -34.69
N ALA A 852 -19.63 42.08 -35.45
CA ALA A 852 -20.08 43.21 -36.28
C ALA A 852 -21.05 42.76 -37.38
N SER A 853 -20.76 41.61 -38.02
CA SER A 853 -21.62 41.00 -39.03
C SER A 853 -22.98 40.61 -38.45
N GLN A 854 -23.00 40.00 -37.26
CA GLN A 854 -24.23 39.62 -36.58
C GLN A 854 -25.06 40.84 -36.16
N VAL A 855 -24.43 41.87 -35.58
CA VAL A 855 -25.11 43.13 -35.23
C VAL A 855 -25.74 43.77 -36.46
N TRP A 856 -25.03 43.84 -37.58
CA TRP A 856 -25.57 44.37 -38.82
C TRP A 856 -26.77 43.55 -39.34
N THR A 857 -26.67 42.23 -39.27
CA THR A 857 -27.73 41.30 -39.67
C THR A 857 -28.99 41.48 -38.83
N GLU A 858 -28.86 41.57 -37.50
CA GLU A 858 -29.98 41.84 -36.59
C GLU A 858 -30.54 43.27 -36.76
N LEU A 859 -29.69 44.25 -37.05
CA LEU A 859 -30.13 45.61 -37.38
C LEU A 859 -31.05 45.61 -38.61
N GLN A 860 -30.60 44.95 -39.68
CA GLN A 860 -31.31 44.89 -40.95
C GLN A 860 -32.59 44.05 -40.87
N ASN A 861 -32.55 42.89 -40.21
CA ASN A 861 -33.63 41.90 -40.28
C ASN A 861 -34.65 41.99 -39.13
N ASP A 862 -34.27 42.53 -37.96
CA ASP A 862 -35.17 42.63 -36.80
C ASP A 862 -35.34 44.07 -36.29
N PHE A 863 -34.25 44.79 -36.00
CA PHE A 863 -34.32 46.10 -35.35
C PHE A 863 -35.05 47.16 -36.20
N LEU A 864 -34.55 47.43 -37.42
CA LEU A 864 -35.13 48.43 -38.32
C LEU A 864 -36.60 48.14 -38.70
N PRO A 865 -37.03 46.90 -39.01
CA PRO A 865 -38.43 46.63 -39.34
C PRO A 865 -39.36 46.59 -38.12
N ASN A 866 -38.89 46.21 -36.93
CA ASN A 866 -39.77 45.90 -35.79
C ASN A 866 -39.73 46.91 -34.63
N PHE A 867 -38.79 47.87 -34.59
CA PHE A 867 -38.65 48.83 -33.47
C PHE A 867 -39.04 50.28 -33.85
N ILE A 868 -39.54 51.04 -32.87
CA ILE A 868 -39.92 52.45 -33.00
C ILE A 868 -39.23 53.28 -31.91
N LEU A 869 -38.66 54.42 -32.29
CA LEU A 869 -38.08 55.38 -31.35
C LEU A 869 -39.17 56.13 -30.57
N CYS A 870 -39.19 55.96 -29.25
CA CYS A 870 -39.95 56.81 -28.35
C CYS A 870 -39.13 58.07 -28.02
N ASN A 871 -39.48 59.20 -28.63
CA ASN A 871 -38.73 60.46 -28.47
C ASN A 871 -38.78 61.02 -27.04
N THR A 872 -39.79 60.65 -26.24
CA THR A 872 -39.91 61.11 -24.84
C THR A 872 -38.94 60.39 -23.91
N THR A 873 -38.77 59.07 -24.08
CA THR A 873 -37.88 58.26 -23.23
C THR A 873 -36.49 58.09 -23.83
N GLN A 874 -36.29 58.48 -25.09
CA GLN A 874 -35.07 58.23 -25.88
C GLN A 874 -34.72 56.73 -25.91
N ARG A 875 -35.71 55.89 -26.22
CA ARG A 875 -35.53 54.43 -26.30
C ARG A 875 -36.34 53.80 -27.43
N PHE A 876 -35.82 52.73 -28.04
CA PHE A 876 -36.47 51.96 -29.12
C PHE A 876 -37.34 50.79 -28.62
N ILE A 877 -38.65 50.85 -28.82
CA ILE A 877 -39.63 49.85 -28.35
C ILE A 877 -40.13 49.00 -29.54
N ARG A 878 -40.32 47.69 -29.35
CA ARG A 878 -40.96 46.83 -30.36
C ARG A 878 -42.38 47.32 -30.69
N SER A 879 -42.70 47.46 -31.97
CA SER A 879 -43.99 47.92 -32.47
C SER A 879 -45.08 46.87 -32.27
N SER A 880 -46.22 47.26 -31.66
CA SER A 880 -47.41 46.40 -31.56
C SER A 880 -48.35 46.49 -32.77
N LYS A 881 -48.05 47.37 -33.74
CA LYS A 881 -48.93 47.71 -34.87
C LYS A 881 -48.49 47.11 -36.21
N VAL A 882 -47.32 46.48 -36.26
CA VAL A 882 -46.77 45.82 -37.46
C VAL A 882 -46.75 44.32 -37.18
N SER A 883 -47.29 43.50 -38.10
CA SER A 883 -47.22 42.04 -37.97
C SER A 883 -45.75 41.63 -37.92
N PRO A 884 -45.29 40.90 -36.87
CA PRO A 884 -43.89 40.54 -36.75
C PRO A 884 -43.49 39.71 -37.97
N VAL A 885 -42.46 40.15 -38.70
CA VAL A 885 -41.84 39.31 -39.74
C VAL A 885 -41.08 38.22 -38.98
N PRO A 886 -41.50 36.94 -39.05
CA PRO A 886 -40.84 35.89 -38.29
C PRO A 886 -39.45 35.64 -38.90
N VAL A 887 -38.41 36.09 -38.21
CA VAL A 887 -37.03 35.72 -38.52
C VAL A 887 -36.80 34.33 -37.95
N GLN A 888 -36.49 33.36 -38.80
CA GLN A 888 -36.15 32.01 -38.36
C GLN A 888 -34.75 32.04 -37.75
N LYS A 889 -34.67 32.05 -36.42
CA LYS A 889 -33.41 32.06 -35.67
C LYS A 889 -32.91 30.62 -35.44
N PRO A 890 -31.57 30.43 -35.35
CA PRO A 890 -31.02 29.15 -34.92
C PRO A 890 -31.49 28.82 -33.49
N SER A 891 -31.58 27.53 -33.17
CA SER A 891 -31.94 27.08 -31.83
C SER A 891 -30.87 27.48 -30.82
N MET A 892 -31.28 27.93 -29.63
CA MET A 892 -30.36 28.25 -28.54
C MET A 892 -29.44 27.07 -28.21
N PRO A 893 -28.11 27.28 -28.18
CA PRO A 893 -27.16 26.22 -27.83
C PRO A 893 -27.36 25.76 -26.38
N TYR A 894 -27.38 24.45 -26.17
CA TYR A 894 -27.35 23.87 -24.83
C TYR A 894 -25.92 23.86 -24.31
N ALA A 895 -25.69 24.39 -23.11
CA ALA A 895 -24.38 24.34 -22.46
C ALA A 895 -24.48 24.01 -20.98
N LYS A 896 -23.38 23.46 -20.45
CA LYS A 896 -23.19 23.20 -19.03
C LYS A 896 -23.36 24.50 -18.21
N PRO A 897 -23.87 24.45 -16.97
CA PRO A 897 -24.07 25.65 -16.14
C PRO A 897 -22.82 26.50 -15.92
N ASN A 898 -21.65 25.85 -15.94
CA ASN A 898 -20.36 26.52 -15.80
C ASN A 898 -20.02 27.46 -16.96
N PHE A 899 -20.60 27.29 -18.15
CA PHE A 899 -20.39 28.19 -19.30
C PHE A 899 -21.16 29.52 -19.16
N TYR A 900 -22.04 29.65 -18.17
CA TYR A 900 -22.78 30.88 -17.88
C TYR A 900 -22.08 31.70 -16.78
N CYS A 901 -22.49 31.54 -15.51
CA CYS A 901 -21.92 32.24 -14.35
C CYS A 901 -21.36 31.24 -13.31
N GLY A 902 -20.88 30.08 -13.76
CA GLY A 902 -20.24 29.06 -12.91
C GLY A 902 -21.20 28.04 -12.29
N SER A 903 -22.27 28.45 -11.59
CA SER A 903 -23.18 27.50 -10.91
C SER A 903 -24.59 27.42 -11.52
N GLN A 904 -25.29 26.30 -11.31
CA GLN A 904 -26.73 26.16 -11.65
C GLN A 904 -27.60 27.26 -11.00
N ARG A 905 -27.13 27.80 -9.86
CA ARG A 905 -27.79 28.84 -9.06
C ARG A 905 -27.41 30.27 -9.50
N GLY A 906 -26.31 30.43 -10.25
CA GLY A 906 -25.88 31.65 -10.91
C GLY A 906 -26.74 32.08 -12.11
N ARG A 907 -27.93 31.50 -12.31
CA ARG A 907 -28.93 32.00 -13.29
C ARG A 907 -29.66 33.26 -12.80
N ALA A 908 -29.32 33.81 -11.64
CA ALA A 908 -29.87 35.08 -11.14
C ALA A 908 -29.64 36.26 -12.11
N PRO A 909 -28.43 36.50 -12.67
CA PRO A 909 -28.24 37.49 -13.73
C PRO A 909 -29.10 37.23 -14.97
N GLN A 910 -29.43 35.98 -15.32
CA GLN A 910 -30.37 35.67 -16.42
C GLN A 910 -31.84 35.98 -16.08
N LYS A 911 -32.26 35.78 -14.82
CA LYS A 911 -33.60 36.19 -14.35
C LYS A 911 -33.71 37.69 -14.19
N LEU A 912 -32.64 38.36 -13.75
CA LEU A 912 -32.55 39.82 -13.73
C LEU A 912 -32.55 40.37 -15.15
N HIS A 913 -31.84 39.74 -16.09
CA HIS A 913 -31.88 40.17 -17.49
C HIS A 913 -33.20 39.92 -18.17
N LYS A 914 -34.03 38.94 -17.77
CA LYS A 914 -35.44 38.87 -18.24
C LYS A 914 -36.29 40.03 -17.69
N LEU A 915 -35.99 40.53 -16.50
CA LEU A 915 -36.60 41.75 -15.93
C LEU A 915 -36.05 43.04 -16.57
N VAL A 916 -34.77 43.06 -16.96
CA VAL A 916 -34.13 44.17 -17.65
C VAL A 916 -34.51 44.16 -19.13
N THR A 917 -34.59 43.04 -19.84
CA THR A 917 -35.07 42.97 -21.25
C THR A 917 -36.58 43.20 -21.38
N SER A 918 -37.36 43.00 -20.32
CA SER A 918 -38.75 43.47 -20.28
C SER A 918 -38.87 44.99 -20.04
N VAL A 919 -37.78 45.68 -19.69
CA VAL A 919 -37.77 47.12 -19.34
C VAL A 919 -36.70 47.96 -20.09
N SER A 920 -35.78 47.33 -20.82
CA SER A 920 -34.59 47.92 -21.46
C SER A 920 -34.66 47.73 -22.96
N VAL A 921 -35.71 48.34 -23.47
CA VAL A 921 -35.74 49.17 -24.64
C VAL A 921 -34.35 49.81 -24.90
N VAL A 922 -33.70 49.43 -26.02
CA VAL A 922 -32.37 49.92 -26.45
C VAL A 922 -32.33 51.45 -26.37
N SER A 923 -31.40 52.01 -25.59
CA SER A 923 -31.09 53.44 -25.54
C SER A 923 -30.02 53.79 -26.56
#